data_AF-A0A507EJ18-F1
#
_entry.id   AF-A0A507EJ18-F1
#
_cell.length_a   1.000
_cell.length_b   1.000
_cell.length_c   1.000
_cell.angle_alpha   90.00
_cell.angle_beta   90.00
_cell.angle_gamma   90.00
#
_symmetry.space_group_name_H-M   'P 1'
#
loop_
_entity.id
_entity.type
_entity.pdbx_description
1 polymer ?
#
loop_
_entity_poly.entity_id
_entity_poly.type
_entity_poly.pdbx_seq_one_letter_code
_entity_poly.pdbx_strand_id
1 'polypeptide(L)'
;MTSPPAPPVELLLISREYNVPNGSSRNPEVAFFAPIVESIPPKLIERASAEAVIHTICTINELLAEAAKVTNRSIAQAVGAMLCLTNLIFVSEYDKMLEALQQFVDTQNATVYEPRGLRLRKNTRANPPRFSQQPPPQSLFHFVLRYGIRSKLSATAAEYAKLTVAEEADAKRKYIRAIKALPEIALNTKEANEQHYEVPTEFFKTLQEAEDAMVDLYVQRAGIKDGMSILELGCGWGSLCLYLAERFPNSPVTALSNSHGQRKYINAAAELKGIRNLTVLTGDMNHFEFEGALKGHEFDRIVSIEMFEHMKNYSALFAKVSRWLVPETGRMFVHVFCHKFHAYDFVTEEEGSKDSWMARYFFTGGTMPSEDLFLWFQDDLTVVDRWTVDGRNYGQTSEHWLQRLDASKADSIAVLTKAAGNLLHIKMDPASPNTAAPVTAEQEHVAKMTHESSDMTLDFLSVTENEHGPSDKTTEELGQSLQVSSDDAAFDDAPDGGSAAWLTVVACFVAHVVCFGPEYSYGVFTKYYLDQGLGSASAISIVGGLGAASVNIIGVFTTSLMAKFGYQRMIIVGATLICLGFILASFCGKSLVLLCLTQAIMYGVGVSFAYYPALSIPNQYFSKKRGIAMGIGVAGSGVGGVIYSLGTQHLLNSVGFEWTMRITGVFSFICLLAIVPFVKERIPPTASETKADFTVFKNAKFNMLLMCILFFCFSFYIPAYFLPDYAVTMLQIDNTAASYLLTAYNGSTIFGRISIGFIADLFVGRVNSLIGVIFLHAFSTLIWVFAYNLPVLYTFSVINGFVTGAYWVMFPVVVAEMFGVSKLGGMVGILYTMNSFGALLGPSIAGAFRDNVGYVAVILFCGGLTLASGVFALLARIMFDRTLWKRV
;
A
#
# COMPACT_ATOMS: atom_id res chain seq x y z
N MET A 1 -38.38 24.17 -52.93
CA MET A 1 -38.35 25.16 -51.84
C MET A 1 -37.53 24.55 -50.72
N THR A 2 -36.23 24.78 -50.71
CA THR A 2 -35.35 24.46 -49.58
C THR A 2 -35.01 25.81 -48.94
N SER A 3 -35.41 26.00 -47.70
CA SER A 3 -35.03 27.15 -46.89
C SER A 3 -33.50 27.34 -46.94
N PRO A 4 -32.98 28.57 -47.01
CA PRO A 4 -31.55 28.80 -46.87
C PRO A 4 -31.07 28.26 -45.51
N PRO A 5 -29.87 27.64 -45.42
CA PRO A 5 -29.30 27.28 -44.13
C PRO A 5 -29.19 28.54 -43.27
N ALA A 6 -29.57 28.43 -41.99
CA ALA A 6 -29.34 29.51 -41.04
C ALA A 6 -27.83 29.84 -41.04
N PRO A 7 -27.44 31.13 -41.00
CA PRO A 7 -26.04 31.51 -40.97
C PRO A 7 -25.36 30.89 -39.73
N PRO A 8 -24.19 30.24 -39.89
CA PRO A 8 -23.54 29.55 -38.78
C PRO A 8 -23.13 30.57 -37.71
N VAL A 9 -23.44 30.27 -36.46
CA VAL A 9 -23.18 31.20 -35.34
C VAL A 9 -21.77 30.95 -34.77
N GLU A 10 -21.11 32.01 -34.28
CA GLU A 10 -19.68 31.95 -33.94
C GLU A 10 -19.41 31.26 -32.57
N LEU A 11 -18.43 30.35 -32.54
CA LEU A 11 -17.96 29.60 -31.37
C LEU A 11 -16.55 30.07 -30.95
N LEU A 12 -16.41 30.40 -29.66
CA LEU A 12 -15.20 30.86 -29.02
C LEU A 12 -14.71 29.78 -28.04
N LEU A 13 -13.48 29.30 -28.18
CA LEU A 13 -13.00 28.11 -27.47
C LEU A 13 -11.83 28.41 -26.55
N ILE A 14 -11.97 28.11 -25.25
CA ILE A 14 -10.82 27.94 -24.36
C ILE A 14 -10.58 26.46 -24.13
N SER A 15 -9.37 26.00 -24.39
CA SER A 15 -8.92 24.64 -24.11
C SER A 15 -7.86 24.65 -23.02
N ARG A 16 -7.85 23.64 -22.15
CA ARG A 16 -6.83 23.49 -21.12
C ARG A 16 -5.92 22.29 -21.38
N GLU A 17 -4.62 22.52 -21.50
CA GLU A 17 -3.65 21.50 -21.91
C GLU A 17 -3.05 20.74 -20.72
N TYR A 18 -3.17 19.42 -20.69
CA TYR A 18 -2.49 18.56 -19.73
C TYR A 18 -1.09 18.14 -20.23
N ASN A 19 -0.03 18.47 -19.48
CA ASN A 19 1.35 18.16 -19.86
C ASN A 19 1.84 16.92 -19.08
N VAL A 20 2.12 15.80 -19.76
CA VAL A 20 2.72 14.61 -19.15
C VAL A 20 4.25 14.73 -19.22
N PRO A 21 5.01 14.59 -18.12
CA PRO A 21 6.47 14.67 -18.15
C PRO A 21 7.08 13.50 -18.93
N ASN A 22 7.92 13.79 -19.93
CA ASN A 22 8.68 12.79 -20.68
C ASN A 22 9.66 12.03 -19.75
N GLY A 23 9.44 10.74 -19.56
CA GLY A 23 10.32 9.82 -18.85
C GLY A 23 10.49 8.51 -19.63
N SER A 24 11.74 8.10 -19.82
CA SER A 24 12.22 7.03 -20.70
C SER A 24 11.64 5.62 -20.46
N SER A 25 11.50 4.91 -21.58
CA SER A 25 11.06 3.53 -21.84
C SER A 25 11.41 2.41 -20.84
N ARG A 26 10.46 1.45 -20.67
CA ARG A 26 10.64 -0.01 -20.93
C ARG A 26 9.30 -0.80 -20.92
N ASN A 27 9.29 -1.82 -21.78
CA ASN A 27 8.25 -2.73 -22.34
C ASN A 27 7.13 -3.39 -21.48
N PRO A 28 6.13 -4.03 -22.15
CA PRO A 28 4.80 -4.38 -21.62
C PRO A 28 4.58 -5.88 -21.32
N GLU A 29 3.49 -6.20 -20.59
CA GLU A 29 2.52 -7.29 -20.84
C GLU A 29 1.64 -7.53 -19.60
N VAL A 30 0.32 -7.27 -19.67
CA VAL A 30 -0.69 -7.93 -18.80
C VAL A 30 -2.04 -7.96 -19.53
N ALA A 31 -2.44 -9.15 -19.99
CA ALA A 31 -3.81 -9.53 -20.31
C ALA A 31 -4.01 -10.98 -19.87
N PHE A 32 -4.35 -11.19 -18.59
CA PHE A 32 -4.80 -12.45 -18.00
C PHE A 32 -5.48 -12.09 -16.67
N PHE A 33 -6.39 -12.93 -16.14
CA PHE A 33 -7.03 -12.85 -14.79
C PHE A 33 -8.52 -12.45 -14.67
N ALA A 34 -9.38 -12.86 -15.61
CA ALA A 34 -10.84 -12.88 -15.40
C ALA A 34 -11.39 -13.98 -14.43
N PRO A 35 -10.79 -15.19 -14.26
CA PRO A 35 -11.46 -16.28 -13.51
C PRO A 35 -11.39 -16.23 -11.97
N ILE A 36 -10.68 -15.25 -11.37
CA ILE A 36 -10.42 -15.25 -9.91
C ILE A 36 -11.57 -14.57 -9.14
N VAL A 37 -12.25 -13.62 -9.77
CA VAL A 37 -13.33 -12.81 -9.16
C VAL A 37 -14.59 -13.66 -8.89
N GLU A 38 -14.87 -14.67 -9.70
CA GLU A 38 -16.06 -15.53 -9.58
C GLU A 38 -16.01 -16.51 -8.38
N SER A 39 -14.88 -16.62 -7.68
CA SER A 39 -14.69 -17.57 -6.57
C SER A 39 -14.93 -16.99 -5.16
N ILE A 40 -15.25 -15.70 -5.05
CA ILE A 40 -15.41 -14.99 -3.77
C ILE A 40 -16.87 -15.09 -3.26
N PRO A 41 -17.12 -15.45 -1.99
CA PRO A 41 -18.47 -15.53 -1.44
C PRO A 41 -19.18 -14.16 -1.44
N PRO A 42 -20.43 -14.06 -1.95
CA PRO A 42 -21.14 -12.78 -2.14
C PRO A 42 -21.30 -11.93 -0.87
N LYS A 43 -21.45 -12.59 0.29
CA LYS A 43 -21.63 -11.92 1.59
C LYS A 43 -20.40 -11.15 2.11
N LEU A 44 -19.21 -11.41 1.57
CA LEU A 44 -17.98 -10.67 1.90
C LEU A 44 -17.81 -9.41 1.05
N ILE A 45 -18.45 -9.37 -0.12
CA ILE A 45 -18.43 -8.24 -1.04
C ILE A 45 -19.41 -7.15 -0.56
N GLU A 46 -20.51 -7.53 0.11
CA GLU A 46 -21.50 -6.59 0.68
C GLU A 46 -21.00 -5.75 1.87
N ARG A 47 -19.85 -6.09 2.48
CA ARG A 47 -19.32 -5.41 3.69
C ARG A 47 -18.07 -4.56 3.47
N ALA A 48 -17.52 -4.54 2.25
CA ALA A 48 -16.30 -3.82 1.92
C ALA A 48 -16.57 -2.86 0.75
N SER A 49 -16.02 -1.64 0.79
CA SER A 49 -16.17 -0.71 -0.33
C SER A 49 -15.48 -1.26 -1.58
N ALA A 50 -16.15 -1.17 -2.74
CA ALA A 50 -15.67 -1.75 -3.99
C ALA A 50 -14.23 -1.31 -4.33
N GLU A 51 -13.87 -0.06 -4.05
CA GLU A 51 -12.50 0.48 -4.22
C GLU A 51 -11.44 -0.28 -3.43
N ALA A 52 -11.75 -0.70 -2.21
CA ALA A 52 -10.78 -1.32 -1.33
C ALA A 52 -10.63 -2.82 -1.63
N VAL A 53 -11.67 -3.44 -2.19
CA VAL A 53 -11.60 -4.76 -2.84
C VAL A 53 -10.70 -4.68 -4.10
N ILE A 54 -10.87 -3.66 -4.92
CA ILE A 54 -10.10 -3.44 -6.15
C ILE A 54 -8.61 -3.14 -5.86
N HIS A 55 -8.32 -2.26 -4.89
CA HIS A 55 -6.95 -1.94 -4.46
C HIS A 55 -6.22 -3.18 -3.94
N THR A 56 -6.92 -3.99 -3.14
CA THR A 56 -6.43 -5.27 -2.63
C THR A 56 -6.10 -6.24 -3.77
N ILE A 57 -7.02 -6.42 -4.72
CA ILE A 57 -6.84 -7.30 -5.88
C ILE A 57 -5.65 -6.84 -6.75
N CYS A 58 -5.48 -5.53 -6.97
CA CYS A 58 -4.38 -4.96 -7.75
C CYS A 58 -3.01 -5.16 -7.08
N THR A 59 -2.87 -4.86 -5.79
CA THR A 59 -1.61 -5.07 -5.05
C THR A 59 -1.20 -6.54 -4.99
N ILE A 60 -2.20 -7.42 -4.88
CA ILE A 60 -1.98 -8.88 -4.91
C ILE A 60 -1.58 -9.34 -6.30
N ASN A 61 -2.21 -8.84 -7.36
CA ASN A 61 -1.84 -9.15 -8.73
C ASN A 61 -0.41 -8.73 -9.07
N GLU A 62 0.10 -7.62 -8.53
CA GLU A 62 1.51 -7.22 -8.69
C GLU A 62 2.48 -8.14 -7.92
N LEU A 63 2.15 -8.50 -6.68
CA LEU A 63 2.94 -9.45 -5.88
C LEU A 63 2.95 -10.86 -6.48
N LEU A 64 1.84 -11.28 -7.08
CA LEU A 64 1.71 -12.55 -7.79
C LEU A 64 2.41 -12.55 -9.15
N ALA A 65 2.42 -11.43 -9.87
CA ALA A 65 3.16 -11.28 -11.12
C ALA A 65 4.68 -11.39 -10.91
N GLU A 66 5.19 -10.96 -9.75
CA GLU A 66 6.57 -11.20 -9.35
C GLU A 66 6.81 -12.62 -8.83
N ALA A 67 5.91 -13.17 -8.01
CA ALA A 67 6.03 -14.54 -7.51
C ALA A 67 5.94 -15.61 -8.61
N ALA A 68 5.11 -15.40 -9.64
CA ALA A 68 4.91 -16.29 -10.78
C ALA A 68 6.12 -16.34 -11.74
N LYS A 69 7.05 -15.38 -11.66
CA LYS A 69 8.34 -15.45 -12.36
C LYS A 69 9.30 -16.45 -11.69
N VAL A 70 9.03 -16.88 -10.46
CA VAL A 70 9.97 -17.64 -9.62
C VAL A 70 9.37 -18.97 -9.07
N THR A 71 8.05 -19.17 -9.10
CA THR A 71 7.37 -20.34 -8.49
C THR A 71 6.23 -20.94 -9.34
N ASN A 72 5.78 -22.16 -8.97
CA ASN A 72 4.73 -22.92 -9.67
C ASN A 72 3.34 -22.25 -9.57
N ARG A 73 2.59 -22.20 -10.68
CA ARG A 73 1.35 -21.40 -10.87
C ARG A 73 0.27 -21.61 -9.80
N SER A 74 0.14 -22.82 -9.28
CA SER A 74 -0.86 -23.18 -8.27
C SER A 74 -0.57 -22.61 -6.87
N ILE A 75 0.70 -22.37 -6.54
CA ILE A 75 1.12 -21.82 -5.24
C ILE A 75 0.96 -20.30 -5.24
N ALA A 76 1.27 -19.64 -6.36
CA ALA A 76 0.97 -18.22 -6.55
C ALA A 76 -0.55 -17.98 -6.40
N GLN A 77 -1.39 -18.78 -7.04
CA GLN A 77 -2.86 -18.66 -6.91
C GLN A 77 -3.36 -18.82 -5.46
N ALA A 78 -2.77 -19.75 -4.68
CA ALA A 78 -3.12 -19.94 -3.28
C ALA A 78 -2.68 -18.78 -2.36
N VAL A 79 -1.47 -18.25 -2.57
CA VAL A 79 -0.96 -17.06 -1.85
C VAL A 79 -1.78 -15.82 -2.20
N GLY A 80 -2.21 -15.71 -3.45
CA GLY A 80 -3.07 -14.65 -3.97
C GLY A 80 -4.44 -14.60 -3.30
N ALA A 81 -5.13 -15.74 -3.28
CA ALA A 81 -6.44 -15.86 -2.64
C ALA A 81 -6.37 -15.54 -1.14
N MET A 82 -5.27 -15.91 -0.47
CA MET A 82 -5.09 -15.73 0.98
C MET A 82 -4.75 -14.28 1.35
N LEU A 83 -3.89 -13.61 0.59
CA LEU A 83 -3.65 -12.16 0.73
C LEU A 83 -4.94 -11.35 0.47
N CYS A 84 -5.80 -11.82 -0.44
CA CYS A 84 -7.04 -11.13 -0.81
C CYS A 84 -8.04 -11.22 0.34
N LEU A 85 -8.17 -12.39 0.95
CA LEU A 85 -8.99 -12.60 2.15
C LEU A 85 -8.51 -11.76 3.35
N THR A 86 -7.18 -11.62 3.52
CA THR A 86 -6.58 -10.92 4.67
C THR A 86 -6.77 -9.41 4.56
N ASN A 87 -6.63 -8.85 3.35
CA ASN A 87 -6.86 -7.43 3.09
C ASN A 87 -8.35 -7.05 2.99
N LEU A 88 -9.24 -7.95 2.56
CA LEU A 88 -10.70 -7.73 2.62
C LEU A 88 -11.22 -7.55 4.06
N ILE A 89 -10.57 -8.22 5.04
CA ILE A 89 -10.87 -8.06 6.46
C ILE A 89 -10.39 -6.68 6.98
N PHE A 90 -9.29 -6.15 6.45
CA PHE A 90 -8.74 -4.81 6.76
C PHE A 90 -9.67 -3.66 6.36
N VAL A 91 -10.40 -3.79 5.24
CA VAL A 91 -11.28 -2.74 4.73
C VAL A 91 -12.43 -2.44 5.68
N SER A 92 -12.95 -3.46 6.38
CA SER A 92 -14.10 -3.29 7.29
C SER A 92 -13.82 -2.47 8.56
N GLU A 93 -12.55 -2.17 8.87
CA GLU A 93 -12.14 -1.43 10.07
C GLU A 93 -11.46 -0.07 9.75
N TYR A 94 -11.27 0.24 8.45
CA TYR A 94 -10.63 1.48 7.98
C TYR A 94 -11.50 2.74 8.20
N ASP A 95 -12.81 2.58 8.32
CA ASP A 95 -13.72 3.70 8.58
C ASP A 95 -13.63 4.22 10.03
N LYS A 96 -13.39 3.34 11.01
CA LYS A 96 -13.26 3.72 12.44
C LYS A 96 -11.93 4.43 12.75
N MET A 97 -10.92 4.07 11.98
CA MET A 97 -9.59 4.66 11.97
C MET A 97 -9.61 6.15 11.56
N LEU A 98 -10.43 6.49 10.57
CA LEU A 98 -10.62 7.87 10.10
C LEU A 98 -11.35 8.75 11.12
N GLU A 99 -12.30 8.18 11.87
CA GLU A 99 -13.00 8.88 12.97
C GLU A 99 -12.06 9.24 14.13
N ALA A 100 -11.15 8.32 14.51
CA ALA A 100 -10.19 8.54 15.60
C ALA A 100 -9.10 9.58 15.26
N LEU A 101 -8.63 9.57 14.01
CA LEU A 101 -7.67 10.57 13.49
C LEU A 101 -8.26 11.97 13.41
N GLN A 102 -9.59 12.08 13.27
CA GLN A 102 -10.28 13.36 13.22
C GLN A 102 -10.40 14.00 14.62
N GLN A 103 -10.70 13.19 15.64
CA GLN A 103 -10.72 13.65 17.04
C GLN A 103 -9.38 14.16 17.56
N PHE A 104 -8.25 13.67 17.02
CA PHE A 104 -6.91 14.06 17.45
C PHE A 104 -6.44 15.41 16.86
N VAL A 105 -6.95 15.78 15.69
CA VAL A 105 -6.61 17.05 15.02
C VAL A 105 -7.35 18.23 15.68
N ASP A 106 -8.57 17.99 16.16
CA ASP A 106 -9.43 19.02 16.77
C ASP A 106 -8.87 19.52 18.12
N THR A 107 -8.14 18.68 18.84
CA THR A 107 -7.54 19.02 20.15
C THR A 107 -6.26 19.84 20.05
N GLN A 108 -5.61 19.91 18.88
CA GLN A 108 -4.33 20.61 18.67
C GLN A 108 -4.49 22.07 18.20
N ASN A 109 -5.65 22.46 17.66
CA ASN A 109 -5.88 23.80 17.08
C ASN A 109 -6.41 24.85 18.09
N ALA A 110 -6.47 24.52 19.38
CA ALA A 110 -6.97 25.42 20.43
C ALA A 110 -5.87 26.32 21.03
N THR A 111 -5.13 27.08 20.22
CA THR A 111 -4.41 28.27 20.73
C THR A 111 -4.09 29.28 19.61
N VAL A 112 -4.34 30.55 19.93
CA VAL A 112 -3.97 31.80 19.20
C VAL A 112 -5.03 32.40 18.28
N TYR A 113 -5.88 33.25 18.87
CA TYR A 113 -6.53 34.38 18.20
C TYR A 113 -6.49 35.60 19.12
N GLU A 114 -5.82 36.68 18.69
CA GLU A 114 -6.13 38.04 19.13
C GLU A 114 -5.98 39.00 17.92
N PRO A 115 -6.93 39.92 17.67
CA PRO A 115 -6.98 40.72 16.46
C PRO A 115 -6.30 42.09 16.67
N ARG A 116 -5.35 42.47 15.81
CA ARG A 116 -4.86 43.85 15.71
C ARG A 116 -4.68 44.33 14.27
N GLY A 117 -5.57 45.24 13.88
CA GLY A 117 -5.22 46.52 13.24
C GLY A 117 -4.91 46.53 11.75
N LEU A 118 -5.91 46.91 10.95
CA LEU A 118 -5.73 47.47 9.60
C LEU A 118 -4.71 48.63 9.58
N ARG A 119 -3.75 48.58 8.65
CA ARG A 119 -3.21 49.78 7.95
C ARG A 119 -2.81 49.43 6.51
N LEU A 120 -3.56 49.99 5.57
CA LEU A 120 -3.26 50.04 4.13
C LEU A 120 -2.04 50.93 3.85
N ARG A 121 -1.13 50.48 2.97
CA ARG A 121 -0.20 51.37 2.26
C ARG A 121 -0.02 50.94 0.80
N LYS A 122 -0.28 51.89 -0.10
CA LYS A 122 -0.18 51.79 -1.58
C LYS A 122 1.27 51.99 -2.07
N ASN A 123 1.53 51.39 -3.24
CA ASN A 123 2.67 51.57 -4.18
C ASN A 123 4.02 50.99 -3.70
N THR A 124 4.80 50.24 -4.49
CA THR A 124 5.19 50.37 -5.91
C THR A 124 5.63 49.00 -6.50
N ARG A 125 5.63 48.90 -7.84
CA ARG A 125 6.19 47.83 -8.71
C ARG A 125 7.21 46.89 -8.03
N ALA A 126 6.83 45.66 -7.77
CA ALA A 126 7.74 44.55 -7.49
C ALA A 126 7.15 43.27 -8.09
N ASN A 127 8.03 42.40 -8.62
CA ASN A 127 7.71 41.09 -9.17
C ASN A 127 6.71 40.31 -8.30
N PRO A 128 5.84 39.46 -8.89
CA PRO A 128 4.89 38.66 -8.10
C PRO A 128 5.66 37.88 -7.02
N PRO A 129 5.20 37.89 -5.76
CA PRO A 129 5.87 37.19 -4.70
C PRO A 129 5.91 35.70 -5.06
N ARG A 130 7.11 35.13 -5.17
CA ARG A 130 7.27 33.69 -5.03
C ARG A 130 6.89 33.38 -3.58
N PHE A 131 5.65 32.96 -3.37
CA PHE A 131 5.23 32.32 -2.13
C PHE A 131 6.04 31.03 -2.00
N SER A 132 7.21 31.13 -1.37
CA SER A 132 7.98 29.99 -0.90
C SER A 132 7.35 29.49 0.40
N GLN A 133 6.13 28.96 0.32
CA GLN A 133 5.70 27.98 1.31
C GLN A 133 6.20 26.64 0.79
N GLN A 134 7.20 26.07 1.46
CA GLN A 134 7.51 24.66 1.28
C GLN A 134 6.20 23.90 1.52
N PRO A 135 5.79 22.98 0.62
CA PRO A 135 4.63 22.17 0.88
C PRO A 135 4.86 21.43 2.21
N PRO A 136 3.83 21.27 3.06
CA PRO A 136 3.94 20.45 4.26
C PRO A 136 4.45 19.06 3.87
N PRO A 137 5.11 18.32 4.79
CA PRO A 137 5.64 16.99 4.48
C PRO A 137 4.51 16.11 3.95
N GLN A 138 4.53 15.85 2.64
CA GLN A 138 3.54 15.00 1.99
C GLN A 138 3.64 13.64 2.66
N SER A 139 2.54 13.16 3.24
CA SER A 139 2.48 11.82 3.82
C SER A 139 2.93 10.80 2.78
N LEU A 140 3.50 9.67 3.23
CA LEU A 140 3.88 8.58 2.34
C LEU A 140 2.71 8.15 1.43
N PHE A 141 1.48 8.27 1.92
CA PHE A 141 0.26 8.06 1.15
C PHE A 141 0.11 9.03 -0.04
N HIS A 142 0.26 10.34 0.17
CA HIS A 142 0.22 11.33 -0.93
C HIS A 142 1.35 11.06 -1.93
N PHE A 143 2.52 10.65 -1.46
CA PHE A 143 3.64 10.30 -2.34
C PHE A 143 3.33 9.06 -3.20
N VAL A 144 2.85 7.97 -2.59
CA VAL A 144 2.50 6.72 -3.29
C VAL A 144 1.35 6.95 -4.27
N LEU A 145 0.31 7.68 -3.87
CA LEU A 145 -0.83 8.00 -4.72
C LEU A 145 -0.41 8.88 -5.91
N ARG A 146 0.40 9.92 -5.67
CA ARG A 146 0.97 10.73 -6.77
C ARG A 146 1.88 9.92 -7.67
N TYR A 147 2.67 9.00 -7.13
CA TYR A 147 3.50 8.11 -7.91
C TYR A 147 2.64 7.18 -8.78
N GLY A 148 1.59 6.58 -8.23
CA GLY A 148 0.63 5.74 -8.96
C GLY A 148 -0.08 6.50 -10.08
N ILE A 149 -0.62 7.69 -9.79
CA ILE A 149 -1.26 8.56 -10.79
C ILE A 149 -0.26 8.93 -11.89
N ARG A 150 0.96 9.35 -11.54
CA ARG A 150 1.99 9.71 -12.53
C ARG A 150 2.44 8.51 -13.36
N SER A 151 2.53 7.33 -12.75
CA SER A 151 2.85 6.07 -13.44
C SER A 151 1.76 5.70 -14.46
N LYS A 152 0.48 5.77 -14.06
CA LYS A 152 -0.66 5.51 -14.96
C LYS A 152 -0.74 6.53 -16.10
N LEU A 153 -0.55 7.82 -15.79
CA LEU A 153 -0.50 8.88 -16.81
C LEU A 153 0.67 8.68 -17.78
N SER A 154 1.84 8.29 -17.27
CA SER A 154 3.02 7.98 -18.10
C SER A 154 2.77 6.77 -19.01
N ALA A 155 2.18 5.70 -18.48
CA ALA A 155 1.82 4.52 -19.26
C ALA A 155 0.80 4.85 -20.37
N THR A 156 -0.24 5.62 -20.03
CA THR A 156 -1.26 6.08 -20.99
C THR A 156 -0.62 6.96 -22.07
N ALA A 157 0.23 7.92 -21.69
CA ALA A 157 0.95 8.77 -22.65
C ALA A 157 1.89 7.95 -23.56
N ALA A 158 2.53 6.90 -23.03
CA ALA A 158 3.40 6.03 -23.79
C ALA A 158 2.65 5.13 -24.79
N GLU A 159 1.37 4.83 -24.58
CA GLU A 159 0.53 4.13 -25.56
C GLU A 159 0.26 5.02 -26.77
N TYR A 160 -0.09 6.28 -26.54
CA TYR A 160 -0.34 7.24 -27.61
C TYR A 160 0.94 7.68 -28.33
N ALA A 161 2.07 7.80 -27.63
CA ALA A 161 3.36 8.16 -28.22
C ALA A 161 3.94 7.12 -29.21
N LYS A 162 3.35 5.92 -29.31
CA LYS A 162 3.76 4.87 -30.26
C LYS A 162 3.09 4.99 -31.62
N LEU A 163 2.02 5.76 -31.72
CA LEU A 163 1.29 5.92 -32.97
C LEU A 163 2.06 6.83 -33.93
N THR A 164 2.07 6.47 -35.20
CA THR A 164 2.51 7.40 -36.25
C THR A 164 1.44 8.47 -36.47
N VAL A 165 1.84 9.64 -36.97
CA VAL A 165 0.90 10.75 -37.28
C VAL A 165 -0.26 10.30 -38.18
N ALA A 166 -0.02 9.34 -39.09
CA ALA A 166 -1.06 8.78 -39.94
C ALA A 166 -2.07 7.92 -39.17
N GLU A 167 -1.59 7.07 -38.25
CA GLU A 167 -2.44 6.24 -37.40
C GLU A 167 -3.24 7.09 -36.41
N GLU A 168 -2.64 8.13 -35.83
CA GLU A 168 -3.34 9.09 -34.97
C GLU A 168 -4.48 9.79 -35.72
N ALA A 169 -4.22 10.25 -36.95
CA ALA A 169 -5.22 10.91 -37.77
C ALA A 169 -6.37 9.96 -38.17
N ASP A 170 -6.07 8.70 -38.48
CA ASP A 170 -7.10 7.72 -38.85
C ASP A 170 -7.97 7.31 -37.65
N ALA A 171 -7.34 7.03 -36.50
CA ALA A 171 -8.04 6.74 -35.24
C ALA A 171 -9.01 7.88 -34.87
N LYS A 172 -8.55 9.14 -35.01
CA LYS A 172 -9.38 10.32 -34.74
C LYS A 172 -10.55 10.46 -35.70
N ARG A 173 -10.35 10.25 -37.00
CA ARG A 173 -11.44 10.28 -37.99
C ARG A 173 -12.48 9.19 -37.70
N LYS A 174 -12.04 7.99 -37.32
CA LYS A 174 -12.93 6.90 -36.94
C LYS A 174 -13.76 7.27 -35.72
N TYR A 175 -13.13 7.82 -34.69
CA TYR A 175 -13.81 8.29 -33.48
C TYR A 175 -14.86 9.36 -33.79
N ILE A 176 -14.50 10.40 -34.57
CA ILE A 176 -15.43 11.47 -34.96
C ILE A 176 -16.65 10.92 -35.71
N ARG A 177 -16.46 9.96 -36.62
CA ARG A 177 -17.59 9.31 -37.33
C ARG A 177 -18.49 8.56 -36.36
N ALA A 178 -17.93 7.89 -35.35
CA ALA A 178 -18.69 7.16 -34.36
C ALA A 178 -19.57 8.09 -33.52
N ILE A 179 -19.01 9.18 -32.98
CA ILE A 179 -19.79 10.12 -32.14
C ILE A 179 -20.84 10.91 -32.93
N LYS A 180 -20.59 11.23 -34.21
CA LYS A 180 -21.60 11.81 -35.11
C LYS A 180 -22.80 10.88 -35.36
N ALA A 181 -22.59 9.57 -35.24
CA ALA A 181 -23.63 8.56 -35.47
C ALA A 181 -24.47 8.23 -34.22
N LEU A 182 -24.11 8.76 -33.04
CA LEU A 182 -24.83 8.48 -31.81
C LEU A 182 -26.23 9.15 -31.83
N PRO A 183 -27.28 8.47 -31.34
CA PRO A 183 -28.65 8.99 -31.39
C PRO A 183 -28.91 10.11 -30.35
N GLU A 184 -28.12 10.17 -29.28
CA GLU A 184 -28.33 11.05 -28.13
C GLU A 184 -27.18 12.06 -27.97
N ILE A 185 -27.50 13.25 -27.43
CA ILE A 185 -26.53 14.32 -27.15
C ILE A 185 -25.62 13.94 -25.99
N ALA A 186 -26.18 13.37 -24.92
CA ALA A 186 -25.45 12.92 -23.73
C ALA A 186 -25.95 11.54 -23.31
N LEU A 187 -25.02 10.65 -22.97
CA LEU A 187 -25.32 9.33 -22.43
C LEU A 187 -25.28 9.38 -20.90
N ASN A 188 -25.98 8.46 -20.23
CA ASN A 188 -25.90 8.27 -18.77
C ASN A 188 -26.14 9.54 -17.94
N THR A 189 -27.09 10.39 -18.36
CA THR A 189 -27.36 11.69 -17.70
C THR A 189 -27.78 11.54 -16.24
N LYS A 190 -28.45 10.42 -15.90
CA LYS A 190 -28.85 10.10 -14.53
C LYS A 190 -27.64 9.76 -13.66
N GLU A 191 -26.76 8.87 -14.12
CA GLU A 191 -25.55 8.49 -13.39
C GLU A 191 -24.63 9.70 -13.21
N ALA A 192 -24.49 10.55 -14.24
CA ALA A 192 -23.77 11.80 -14.14
C ALA A 192 -24.33 12.68 -13.02
N ASN A 193 -25.66 12.86 -12.92
CA ASN A 193 -26.29 13.64 -11.85
C ASN A 193 -26.01 13.08 -10.45
N GLU A 194 -26.00 11.76 -10.29
CA GLU A 194 -25.72 11.09 -9.02
C GLU A 194 -24.24 11.16 -8.62
N GLN A 195 -23.34 11.28 -9.60
CA GLN A 195 -21.88 11.36 -9.41
C GLN A 195 -21.37 12.78 -9.12
N HIS A 196 -22.14 13.82 -9.43
CA HIS A 196 -21.78 15.18 -9.06
C HIS A 196 -21.83 15.32 -7.54
N TYR A 197 -20.65 15.36 -6.91
CA TYR A 197 -20.53 15.55 -5.46
C TYR A 197 -21.35 16.76 -5.01
N GLU A 198 -22.45 16.51 -4.30
CA GLU A 198 -23.15 17.53 -3.52
C GLU A 198 -22.35 17.84 -2.25
N VAL A 199 -21.13 18.34 -2.43
CA VAL A 199 -20.36 18.94 -1.34
C VAL A 199 -21.03 20.25 -0.95
N PRO A 200 -21.36 20.45 0.35
CA PRO A 200 -21.95 21.70 0.80
C PRO A 200 -21.07 22.89 0.41
N THR A 201 -21.68 23.93 -0.15
CA THR A 201 -20.96 25.06 -0.75
C THR A 201 -20.10 25.85 0.23
N GLU A 202 -20.35 25.69 1.53
CA GLU A 202 -19.52 26.21 2.62
C GLU A 202 -18.06 25.73 2.55
N PHE A 203 -17.80 24.62 1.85
CA PHE A 203 -16.50 24.00 1.62
C PHE A 203 -15.51 24.87 0.81
N PHE A 204 -15.97 25.78 -0.06
CA PHE A 204 -15.11 26.40 -1.11
C PHE A 204 -14.42 27.74 -0.73
N LYS A 205 -14.49 28.22 0.52
CA LYS A 205 -14.28 29.64 0.90
C LYS A 205 -12.87 30.30 0.83
N THR A 206 -12.09 30.16 -0.26
CA THR A 206 -11.00 31.07 -0.76
C THR A 206 -9.89 30.40 -1.61
N LEU A 207 -10.04 30.56 -2.92
CA LEU A 207 -9.01 30.60 -3.97
C LEU A 207 -9.27 31.86 -4.85
N GLN A 208 -9.84 32.88 -4.21
CA GLN A 208 -10.78 33.83 -4.83
C GLN A 208 -10.15 34.63 -5.96
N GLU A 209 -8.90 35.10 -5.79
CA GLU A 209 -8.25 35.94 -6.81
C GLU A 209 -8.01 35.19 -8.13
N ALA A 210 -7.72 33.88 -8.08
CA ALA A 210 -7.52 33.07 -9.28
C ALA A 210 -8.85 32.71 -9.94
N GLU A 211 -9.90 32.51 -9.16
CA GLU A 211 -11.26 32.29 -9.65
C GLU A 211 -11.81 33.57 -10.31
N ASP A 212 -11.69 34.72 -9.64
CA ASP A 212 -12.09 36.02 -10.17
C ASP A 212 -11.36 36.33 -11.49
N ALA A 213 -10.04 36.08 -11.55
CA ALA A 213 -9.25 36.26 -12.77
C ALA A 213 -9.69 35.35 -13.93
N MET A 214 -10.10 34.11 -13.64
CA MET A 214 -10.63 33.19 -14.66
C MET A 214 -12.02 33.60 -15.13
N VAL A 215 -12.90 34.04 -14.22
CA VAL A 215 -14.23 34.53 -14.56
C VAL A 215 -14.13 35.83 -15.37
N ASP A 216 -13.24 36.74 -15.01
CA ASP A 216 -12.91 37.94 -15.81
C ASP A 216 -12.46 37.57 -17.22
N LEU A 217 -11.62 36.54 -17.34
CA LEU A 217 -11.15 36.04 -18.63
C LEU A 217 -12.31 35.45 -19.47
N TYR A 218 -13.25 34.74 -18.86
CA TYR A 218 -14.46 34.25 -19.53
C TYR A 218 -15.32 35.41 -20.04
N VAL A 219 -15.57 36.41 -19.21
CA VAL A 219 -16.33 37.62 -19.60
C VAL A 219 -15.66 38.31 -20.79
N GLN A 220 -14.34 38.50 -20.73
CA GLN A 220 -13.57 39.13 -21.79
C GLN A 220 -13.65 38.33 -23.10
N ARG A 221 -13.39 37.02 -23.04
CA ARG A 221 -13.31 36.16 -24.23
C ARG A 221 -14.69 35.83 -24.80
N ALA A 222 -15.72 35.66 -23.98
CA ALA A 222 -17.10 35.57 -24.43
C ALA A 222 -17.63 36.91 -24.96
N GLY A 223 -16.92 38.02 -24.73
CA GLY A 223 -17.31 39.35 -25.19
C GLY A 223 -18.64 39.81 -24.58
N ILE A 224 -18.86 39.47 -23.31
CA ILE A 224 -20.07 39.81 -22.56
C ILE A 224 -20.05 41.30 -22.22
N LYS A 225 -21.19 41.95 -22.41
CA LYS A 225 -21.44 43.36 -22.06
C LYS A 225 -22.77 43.48 -21.33
N ASP A 226 -22.89 44.52 -20.53
CA ASP A 226 -24.15 44.84 -19.85
C ASP A 226 -25.25 45.13 -20.88
N GLY A 227 -26.46 44.61 -20.63
CA GLY A 227 -27.60 44.67 -21.55
C GLY A 227 -27.73 43.50 -22.53
N MET A 228 -26.80 42.54 -22.54
CA MET A 228 -26.90 41.32 -23.35
C MET A 228 -27.79 40.27 -22.68
N SER A 229 -28.54 39.51 -23.47
CA SER A 229 -29.24 38.29 -23.08
C SER A 229 -28.25 37.12 -23.01
N ILE A 230 -28.08 36.52 -21.84
CA ILE A 230 -27.03 35.52 -21.58
C ILE A 230 -27.64 34.20 -21.11
N LEU A 231 -27.20 33.09 -21.70
CA LEU A 231 -27.53 31.73 -21.27
C LEU A 231 -26.26 31.00 -20.82
N GLU A 232 -26.26 30.46 -19.59
CA GLU A 232 -25.25 29.54 -19.11
C GLU A 232 -25.76 28.09 -19.18
N LEU A 233 -25.03 27.24 -19.90
CA LEU A 233 -25.31 25.81 -20.01
C LEU A 233 -24.38 25.01 -19.07
N GLY A 234 -24.99 24.25 -18.16
CA GLY A 234 -24.26 23.44 -17.17
C GLY A 234 -23.72 24.29 -16.03
N CYS A 235 -24.57 25.11 -15.41
CA CYS A 235 -24.13 26.15 -14.47
C CYS A 235 -23.59 25.66 -13.10
N GLY A 236 -23.58 24.36 -12.84
CA GLY A 236 -23.08 23.78 -11.59
C GLY A 236 -23.71 24.43 -10.35
N TRP A 237 -22.88 24.89 -9.41
CA TRP A 237 -23.33 25.60 -8.20
C TRP A 237 -23.59 27.11 -8.42
N GLY A 238 -23.50 27.58 -9.66
CA GLY A 238 -23.88 28.94 -10.08
C GLY A 238 -22.82 30.02 -9.87
N SER A 239 -21.53 29.66 -9.80
CA SER A 239 -20.43 30.62 -9.65
C SER A 239 -20.44 31.68 -10.74
N LEU A 240 -20.57 31.27 -12.00
CA LEU A 240 -20.60 32.18 -13.15
C LEU A 240 -21.94 32.92 -13.27
N CYS A 241 -23.10 32.25 -13.25
CA CYS A 241 -24.39 32.95 -13.40
C CYS A 241 -24.64 34.00 -12.32
N LEU A 242 -24.26 33.72 -11.05
CA LEU A 242 -24.39 34.69 -9.96
C LEU A 242 -23.45 35.88 -10.19
N TYR A 243 -22.22 35.62 -10.63
CA TYR A 243 -21.25 36.66 -10.94
C TYR A 243 -21.73 37.56 -12.10
N LEU A 244 -22.23 36.95 -13.18
CA LEU A 244 -22.73 37.68 -14.35
C LEU A 244 -23.94 38.53 -13.99
N ALA A 245 -24.90 37.97 -13.24
CA ALA A 245 -26.11 38.70 -12.85
C ALA A 245 -25.80 39.87 -11.91
N GLU A 246 -24.83 39.71 -11.00
CA GLU A 246 -24.36 40.76 -10.09
C GLU A 246 -23.59 41.87 -10.83
N ARG A 247 -22.71 41.51 -11.76
CA ARG A 247 -21.86 42.47 -12.48
C ARG A 247 -22.59 43.22 -13.60
N PHE A 248 -23.58 42.58 -14.23
CA PHE A 248 -24.31 43.09 -15.37
C PHE A 248 -25.81 43.19 -15.05
N PRO A 249 -26.22 44.18 -14.24
CA PRO A 249 -27.59 44.28 -13.73
C PRO A 249 -28.65 44.52 -14.82
N ASN A 250 -28.25 45.00 -16.00
CA ASN A 250 -29.15 45.20 -17.14
C ASN A 250 -29.22 43.99 -18.08
N SER A 251 -28.37 42.98 -17.89
CA SER A 251 -28.37 41.74 -18.66
C SER A 251 -29.29 40.70 -18.03
N PRO A 252 -30.31 40.18 -18.74
CA PRO A 252 -31.04 39.00 -18.28
C PRO A 252 -30.16 37.75 -18.43
N VAL A 253 -29.90 37.09 -17.30
CA VAL A 253 -29.10 35.85 -17.23
C VAL A 253 -30.03 34.66 -17.03
N THR A 254 -29.93 33.66 -17.89
CA THR A 254 -30.60 32.37 -17.75
C THR A 254 -29.56 31.29 -17.49
N ALA A 255 -29.77 30.46 -16.47
CA ALA A 255 -28.87 29.37 -16.12
C ALA A 255 -29.61 28.04 -16.21
N LEU A 256 -29.05 27.08 -16.97
CA LEU A 256 -29.62 25.75 -17.13
C LEU A 256 -28.74 24.71 -16.42
N SER A 257 -29.33 24.04 -15.43
CA SER A 257 -28.73 22.91 -14.72
C SER A 257 -29.52 21.63 -14.97
N ASN A 258 -28.88 20.47 -14.85
CA ASN A 258 -29.56 19.17 -14.80
C ASN A 258 -30.07 18.82 -13.37
N SER A 259 -29.66 19.57 -12.34
CA SER A 259 -29.96 19.30 -10.93
C SER A 259 -30.97 20.29 -10.33
N HIS A 260 -32.00 19.73 -9.69
CA HIS A 260 -32.95 20.50 -8.88
C HIS A 260 -32.30 21.09 -7.63
N GLY A 261 -31.32 20.40 -7.03
CA GLY A 261 -30.59 20.84 -5.83
C GLY A 261 -29.75 22.09 -6.12
N GLN A 262 -29.00 22.07 -7.21
CA GLN A 262 -28.24 23.23 -7.69
C GLN A 262 -29.14 24.44 -7.95
N ARG A 263 -30.28 24.24 -8.64
CA ARG A 263 -31.26 25.31 -8.85
C ARG A 263 -31.76 25.93 -7.55
N LYS A 264 -32.13 25.10 -6.57
CA LYS A 264 -32.60 25.59 -5.26
C LYS A 264 -31.54 26.43 -4.56
N TYR A 265 -30.28 25.99 -4.60
CA TYR A 265 -29.15 26.72 -4.03
C TYR A 265 -28.94 28.08 -4.70
N ILE A 266 -28.88 28.11 -6.04
CA ILE A 266 -28.61 29.34 -6.80
C ILE A 266 -29.71 30.37 -6.56
N ASN A 267 -30.98 29.94 -6.53
CA ASN A 267 -32.10 30.83 -6.23
C ASN A 267 -31.99 31.45 -4.82
N ALA A 268 -31.64 30.65 -3.80
CA ALA A 268 -31.44 31.16 -2.45
C ALA A 268 -30.26 32.15 -2.38
N ALA A 269 -29.15 31.86 -3.07
CA ALA A 269 -28.00 32.76 -3.16
C ALA A 269 -28.34 34.08 -3.88
N ALA A 270 -29.13 34.02 -4.95
CA ALA A 270 -29.60 35.18 -5.68
C ALA A 270 -30.52 36.06 -4.82
N GLU A 271 -31.44 35.45 -4.06
CA GLU A 271 -32.33 36.15 -3.14
C GLU A 271 -31.53 36.88 -2.04
N LEU A 272 -30.55 36.21 -1.43
CA LEU A 272 -29.67 36.80 -0.42
C LEU A 272 -28.86 37.99 -0.95
N LYS A 273 -28.47 37.95 -2.22
CA LYS A 273 -27.73 39.03 -2.90
C LYS A 273 -28.63 40.11 -3.52
N GLY A 274 -29.96 39.93 -3.48
CA GLY A 274 -30.92 40.86 -4.11
C GLY A 274 -30.88 40.85 -5.65
N ILE A 275 -30.37 39.78 -6.26
CA ILE A 275 -30.26 39.63 -7.72
C ILE A 275 -31.65 39.32 -8.29
N ARG A 276 -32.08 40.11 -9.30
CA ARG A 276 -33.43 39.99 -9.90
C ARG A 276 -33.43 39.67 -11.39
N ASN A 277 -32.28 39.76 -12.04
CA ASN A 277 -32.07 39.52 -13.46
C ASN A 277 -31.57 38.08 -13.75
N LEU A 278 -31.74 37.13 -12.81
CA LEU A 278 -31.32 35.73 -12.96
C LEU A 278 -32.52 34.79 -12.98
N THR A 279 -32.61 33.94 -14.00
CA THR A 279 -33.59 32.85 -14.11
C THR A 279 -32.87 31.51 -14.13
N VAL A 280 -33.14 30.63 -13.18
CA VAL A 280 -32.52 29.30 -13.10
C VAL A 280 -33.53 28.21 -13.47
N LEU A 281 -33.19 27.38 -14.44
CA LEU A 281 -34.00 26.30 -14.99
C LEU A 281 -33.34 24.94 -14.75
N THR A 282 -34.16 23.89 -14.73
CA THR A 282 -33.69 22.50 -14.63
C THR A 282 -34.13 21.71 -15.86
N GLY A 283 -33.22 21.01 -16.53
CA GLY A 283 -33.55 20.24 -17.73
C GLY A 283 -32.44 19.33 -18.25
N ASP A 284 -32.83 18.24 -18.91
CA ASP A 284 -31.93 17.31 -19.60
C ASP A 284 -31.62 17.80 -21.02
N MET A 285 -30.34 17.95 -21.35
CA MET A 285 -29.91 18.52 -22.64
C MET A 285 -30.38 17.71 -23.85
N ASN A 286 -30.67 16.41 -23.72
CA ASN A 286 -31.22 15.60 -24.80
C ASN A 286 -32.60 16.12 -25.22
N HIS A 287 -33.47 16.44 -24.25
CA HIS A 287 -34.89 16.70 -24.49
C HIS A 287 -35.33 18.13 -24.19
N PHE A 288 -34.51 18.92 -23.51
CA PHE A 288 -34.86 20.28 -23.10
C PHE A 288 -35.03 21.20 -24.30
N GLU A 289 -36.12 21.98 -24.25
CA GLU A 289 -36.45 23.11 -25.11
C GLU A 289 -37.08 24.19 -24.24
N PHE A 290 -36.91 25.47 -24.62
CA PHE A 290 -37.45 26.58 -23.84
C PHE A 290 -38.97 26.71 -24.03
N GLU A 291 -39.69 26.83 -22.92
CA GLU A 291 -41.14 26.98 -22.87
C GLU A 291 -41.56 28.28 -22.16
N GLY A 292 -42.86 28.60 -22.20
CA GLY A 292 -43.41 29.78 -21.51
C GLY A 292 -42.82 31.10 -22.01
N ALA A 293 -42.42 31.96 -21.06
CA ALA A 293 -41.89 33.30 -21.36
C ALA A 293 -40.54 33.30 -22.10
N LEU A 294 -39.83 32.16 -22.12
CA LEU A 294 -38.57 31.98 -22.83
C LEU A 294 -38.73 31.20 -24.15
N LYS A 295 -39.96 30.82 -24.52
CA LYS A 295 -40.21 30.09 -25.77
C LYS A 295 -39.89 30.98 -26.97
N GLY A 296 -38.90 30.57 -27.78
CA GLY A 296 -38.42 31.35 -28.92
C GLY A 296 -37.58 32.57 -28.54
N HIS A 297 -37.14 32.65 -27.28
CA HIS A 297 -36.19 33.67 -26.85
C HIS A 297 -34.80 33.38 -27.39
N GLU A 298 -34.12 34.42 -27.87
CA GLU A 298 -32.78 34.34 -28.43
C GLU A 298 -31.76 34.96 -27.46
N PHE A 299 -30.56 34.37 -27.40
CA PHE A 299 -29.48 34.80 -26.53
C PHE A 299 -28.35 35.43 -27.34
N ASP A 300 -27.86 36.59 -26.89
CA ASP A 300 -26.67 37.22 -27.47
C ASP A 300 -25.43 36.37 -27.17
N ARG A 301 -25.39 35.77 -25.97
CA ARG A 301 -24.26 34.95 -25.51
C ARG A 301 -24.75 33.65 -24.88
N ILE A 302 -24.21 32.55 -25.37
CA ILE A 302 -24.30 31.25 -24.69
C ILE A 302 -22.92 30.91 -24.14
N VAL A 303 -22.85 30.53 -22.87
CA VAL A 303 -21.58 30.25 -22.19
C VAL A 303 -21.68 28.87 -21.56
N SER A 304 -20.64 28.06 -21.70
CA SER A 304 -20.56 26.77 -21.02
C SER A 304 -19.14 26.51 -20.52
N ILE A 305 -19.03 26.14 -19.25
CA ILE A 305 -17.76 25.86 -18.58
C ILE A 305 -17.79 24.41 -18.11
N GLU A 306 -16.94 23.57 -18.69
CA GLU A 306 -16.70 22.17 -18.27
C GLU A 306 -17.97 21.28 -18.26
N MET A 307 -18.93 21.56 -19.17
CA MET A 307 -20.10 20.70 -19.41
C MET A 307 -19.85 19.69 -20.55
N PHE A 308 -19.02 20.04 -21.52
CA PHE A 308 -18.89 19.36 -22.82
C PHE A 308 -18.19 18.00 -22.73
N GLU A 309 -17.51 17.74 -21.62
CA GLU A 309 -16.89 16.49 -21.19
C GLU A 309 -17.95 15.40 -20.93
N HIS A 310 -19.18 15.79 -20.62
CA HIS A 310 -20.32 14.88 -20.44
C HIS A 310 -21.15 14.69 -21.71
N MET A 311 -20.80 15.37 -22.81
CA MET A 311 -21.53 15.31 -24.06
C MET A 311 -20.87 14.33 -25.04
N LYS A 312 -21.67 13.82 -25.98
CA LYS A 312 -21.27 12.84 -26.99
C LYS A 312 -21.56 13.34 -28.40
N ASN A 313 -22.82 13.60 -28.73
CA ASN A 313 -23.19 14.07 -30.06
C ASN A 313 -23.14 15.60 -30.15
N TYR A 314 -21.94 16.13 -30.42
CA TYR A 314 -21.71 17.57 -30.57
C TYR A 314 -22.42 18.18 -31.78
N SER A 315 -22.64 17.42 -32.86
CA SER A 315 -23.41 17.90 -34.02
C SER A 315 -24.86 18.21 -33.62
N ALA A 316 -25.53 17.28 -32.95
CA ALA A 316 -26.90 17.49 -32.47
C ALA A 316 -26.97 18.59 -31.40
N LEU A 317 -25.97 18.69 -30.52
CA LEU A 317 -25.88 19.74 -29.52
C LEU A 317 -25.72 21.13 -30.17
N PHE A 318 -24.77 21.29 -31.10
CA PHE A 318 -24.55 22.56 -31.78
C PHE A 318 -25.73 22.97 -32.67
N ALA A 319 -26.40 22.01 -33.33
CA ALA A 319 -27.65 22.25 -34.04
C ALA A 319 -28.80 22.70 -33.12
N LYS A 320 -28.81 22.26 -31.85
CA LYS A 320 -29.78 22.71 -30.85
C LYS A 320 -29.42 24.11 -30.36
N VAL A 321 -28.17 24.32 -29.96
CA VAL A 321 -27.69 25.58 -29.40
C VAL A 321 -27.73 26.73 -30.43
N SER A 322 -27.47 26.46 -31.70
CA SER A 322 -27.55 27.47 -32.77
C SER A 322 -28.95 28.10 -32.89
N ARG A 323 -30.01 27.34 -32.61
CA ARG A 323 -31.40 27.83 -32.62
C ARG A 323 -31.74 28.77 -31.46
N TRP A 324 -30.92 28.76 -30.41
CA TRP A 324 -31.12 29.62 -29.24
C TRP A 324 -30.30 30.91 -29.32
N LEU A 325 -29.40 31.04 -30.29
CA LEU A 325 -28.59 32.23 -30.47
C LEU A 325 -29.29 33.25 -31.35
N VAL A 326 -29.07 34.53 -31.08
CA VAL A 326 -29.45 35.61 -32.00
C VAL A 326 -28.76 35.35 -33.34
N PRO A 327 -29.49 35.30 -34.47
CA PRO A 327 -28.90 35.09 -35.78
C PRO A 327 -27.80 36.11 -36.08
N GLU A 328 -26.74 35.66 -36.75
CA GLU A 328 -25.60 36.47 -37.24
C GLU A 328 -24.71 37.15 -36.18
N THR A 329 -25.24 37.49 -34.99
CA THR A 329 -24.55 38.28 -33.96
C THR A 329 -24.37 37.55 -32.63
N GLY A 330 -25.16 36.49 -32.41
CA GLY A 330 -25.01 35.59 -31.27
C GLY A 330 -23.65 34.93 -31.27
N ARG A 331 -23.14 34.60 -30.09
CA ARG A 331 -21.90 33.83 -29.95
C ARG A 331 -22.00 32.82 -28.83
N MET A 332 -21.43 31.64 -29.06
CA MET A 332 -21.21 30.66 -28.02
C MET A 332 -19.76 30.71 -27.53
N PHE A 333 -19.58 30.61 -26.23
CA PHE A 333 -18.27 30.43 -25.60
C PHE A 333 -18.23 29.11 -24.85
N VAL A 334 -17.22 28.30 -25.12
CA VAL A 334 -17.01 27.00 -24.46
C VAL A 334 -15.62 26.96 -23.86
N HIS A 335 -15.55 26.63 -22.57
CA HIS A 335 -14.33 26.21 -21.91
C HIS A 335 -14.41 24.70 -21.63
N VAL A 336 -13.38 23.98 -22.06
CA VAL A 336 -13.31 22.53 -21.95
C VAL A 336 -11.92 22.07 -21.52
N PHE A 337 -11.87 21.06 -20.64
CA PHE A 337 -10.68 20.27 -20.38
C PHE A 337 -10.38 19.38 -21.60
N CYS A 338 -9.12 19.34 -22.04
CA CYS A 338 -8.78 18.55 -23.22
C CYS A 338 -7.40 17.92 -23.14
N HIS A 339 -7.24 16.84 -23.90
CA HIS A 339 -5.94 16.34 -24.28
C HIS A 339 -5.43 17.10 -25.52
N LYS A 340 -4.11 17.28 -25.64
CA LYS A 340 -3.49 18.06 -26.71
C LYS A 340 -3.83 17.53 -28.12
N PHE A 341 -3.82 16.20 -28.29
CA PHE A 341 -3.96 15.56 -29.61
C PHE A 341 -5.14 14.58 -29.73
N HIS A 342 -5.34 13.71 -28.75
CA HIS A 342 -6.35 12.63 -28.82
C HIS A 342 -7.67 13.01 -28.17
N ALA A 343 -8.77 12.54 -28.76
CA ALA A 343 -10.07 12.50 -28.14
C ALA A 343 -10.45 11.03 -27.92
N TYR A 344 -11.00 10.70 -26.76
CA TYR A 344 -11.38 9.34 -26.42
C TYR A 344 -12.47 9.31 -25.34
N ASP A 345 -13.14 8.18 -25.19
CA ASP A 345 -14.20 7.99 -24.21
C ASP A 345 -13.65 7.47 -22.88
N PHE A 346 -14.30 7.84 -21.78
CA PHE A 346 -14.07 7.20 -20.50
C PHE A 346 -14.86 5.89 -20.44
N VAL A 347 -14.15 4.76 -20.55
CA VAL A 347 -14.75 3.41 -20.68
C VAL A 347 -14.81 2.69 -19.33
N THR A 348 -15.96 2.08 -19.00
CA THR A 348 -16.20 1.25 -17.80
C THR A 348 -16.02 -0.25 -18.07
N GLU A 349 -15.97 -1.09 -17.02
CA GLU A 349 -15.65 -2.54 -17.10
C GLU A 349 -16.45 -3.35 -18.14
N GLU A 350 -17.70 -3.00 -18.39
CA GLU A 350 -18.59 -3.71 -19.33
C GLU A 350 -18.15 -3.61 -20.80
N GLU A 351 -17.29 -2.64 -21.15
CA GLU A 351 -16.84 -2.36 -22.52
C GLU A 351 -15.37 -2.79 -22.79
N GLY A 352 -14.78 -3.61 -21.90
CA GLY A 352 -13.60 -4.44 -22.24
C GLY A 352 -12.21 -3.86 -21.96
N SER A 353 -12.03 -2.94 -21.01
CA SER A 353 -10.70 -2.46 -20.58
C SER A 353 -10.53 -2.44 -19.05
N LYS A 354 -9.27 -2.55 -18.61
CA LYS A 354 -8.82 -2.57 -17.21
C LYS A 354 -9.44 -1.42 -16.41
N ASP A 355 -10.02 -1.78 -15.26
CA ASP A 355 -10.77 -0.92 -14.34
C ASP A 355 -10.29 0.55 -14.27
N SER A 356 -11.12 1.46 -14.80
CA SER A 356 -10.91 2.91 -14.72
C SER A 356 -11.86 3.52 -13.70
N TRP A 357 -11.37 3.65 -12.45
CA TRP A 357 -12.05 4.35 -11.36
C TRP A 357 -12.68 5.68 -11.79
N MET A 358 -11.93 6.49 -12.57
CA MET A 358 -12.40 7.79 -13.06
C MET A 358 -13.59 7.67 -14.02
N ALA A 359 -13.63 6.63 -14.87
CA ALA A 359 -14.77 6.38 -15.74
C ALA A 359 -16.01 5.90 -14.96
N ARG A 360 -15.81 5.12 -13.88
CA ARG A 360 -16.92 4.59 -13.07
C ARG A 360 -17.56 5.61 -12.15
N TYR A 361 -16.77 6.53 -11.59
CA TYR A 361 -17.23 7.40 -10.51
C TYR A 361 -17.26 8.90 -10.86
N PHE A 362 -16.66 9.32 -11.98
CA PHE A 362 -16.53 10.75 -12.29
C PHE A 362 -16.98 11.13 -13.72
N PHE A 363 -16.69 10.29 -14.71
CA PHE A 363 -17.06 10.52 -16.11
C PHE A 363 -17.73 9.28 -16.74
N THR A 364 -18.75 8.72 -16.09
CA THR A 364 -19.50 7.61 -16.72
C THR A 364 -20.17 8.08 -17.99
N GLY A 365 -19.89 7.40 -19.10
CA GLY A 365 -20.33 7.83 -20.43
C GLY A 365 -19.73 9.16 -20.87
N GLY A 366 -18.65 9.65 -20.23
CA GLY A 366 -18.00 10.90 -20.57
C GLY A 366 -17.00 10.77 -21.72
N THR A 367 -16.49 11.92 -22.14
CA THR A 367 -15.52 12.09 -23.23
C THR A 367 -14.35 12.91 -22.73
N MET A 368 -13.12 12.50 -23.03
CA MET A 368 -11.93 13.34 -23.06
C MET A 368 -11.84 14.02 -24.42
N PRO A 369 -12.08 15.33 -24.54
CA PRO A 369 -11.96 16.06 -25.79
C PRO A 369 -10.50 16.26 -26.21
N SER A 370 -10.28 16.53 -27.50
CA SER A 370 -9.01 17.07 -28.00
C SER A 370 -9.10 18.57 -28.27
N GLU A 371 -7.97 19.28 -28.23
CA GLU A 371 -7.89 20.74 -28.45
C GLU A 371 -8.56 21.24 -29.76
N ASP A 372 -8.57 20.40 -30.77
CA ASP A 372 -9.11 20.63 -32.12
C ASP A 372 -10.44 19.90 -32.37
N LEU A 373 -11.03 19.22 -31.37
CA LEU A 373 -12.20 18.36 -31.56
C LEU A 373 -13.36 19.10 -32.23
N PHE A 374 -13.68 20.30 -31.76
CA PHE A 374 -14.82 21.07 -32.25
C PHE A 374 -14.63 21.63 -33.66
N LEU A 375 -13.41 21.67 -34.21
CA LEU A 375 -13.18 22.04 -35.61
C LEU A 375 -13.85 21.07 -36.60
N TRP A 376 -14.21 19.88 -36.13
CA TRP A 376 -14.88 18.84 -36.92
C TRP A 376 -16.42 18.92 -36.89
N PHE A 377 -16.97 19.86 -36.12
CA PHE A 377 -18.40 20.02 -35.85
C PHE A 377 -18.85 21.45 -36.17
N GLN A 378 -18.64 21.87 -37.43
CA GLN A 378 -18.90 23.24 -37.86
C GLN A 378 -20.10 23.40 -38.80
N ASP A 379 -21.04 22.46 -38.73
CA ASP A 379 -22.21 22.43 -39.62
C ASP A 379 -23.21 23.56 -39.26
N ASP A 380 -23.43 23.81 -37.97
CA ASP A 380 -24.39 24.81 -37.45
C ASP A 380 -23.72 25.99 -36.72
N LEU A 381 -22.48 25.81 -36.23
CA LEU A 381 -21.67 26.83 -35.57
C LEU A 381 -20.28 26.86 -36.22
N THR A 382 -19.64 28.02 -36.33
CA THR A 382 -18.27 28.13 -36.84
C THR A 382 -17.32 28.57 -35.74
N VAL A 383 -16.17 27.92 -35.59
CA VAL A 383 -15.15 28.37 -34.63
C VAL A 383 -14.47 29.63 -35.14
N VAL A 384 -14.54 30.71 -34.35
CA VAL A 384 -14.00 32.03 -34.73
C VAL A 384 -12.75 32.40 -33.97
N ASP A 385 -12.67 32.04 -32.69
CA ASP A 385 -11.43 32.17 -31.91
C ASP A 385 -11.19 30.93 -31.06
N ARG A 386 -9.91 30.66 -30.80
CA ARG A 386 -9.46 29.58 -29.92
C ARG A 386 -8.26 30.02 -29.10
N TRP A 387 -8.26 29.67 -27.82
CA TRP A 387 -7.19 29.94 -26.87
C TRP A 387 -6.85 28.70 -26.06
N THR A 388 -5.57 28.51 -25.78
CA THR A 388 -5.09 27.44 -24.91
C THR A 388 -4.62 28.02 -23.59
N VAL A 389 -5.06 27.43 -22.48
CA VAL A 389 -4.67 27.77 -21.12
C VAL A 389 -3.80 26.66 -20.55
N ASP A 390 -2.73 27.04 -19.86
CA ASP A 390 -1.81 26.11 -19.23
C ASP A 390 -2.52 25.28 -18.14
N GLY A 391 -2.56 23.96 -18.31
CA GLY A 391 -3.15 23.05 -17.33
C GLY A 391 -2.37 22.98 -16.01
N ARG A 392 -1.12 23.46 -15.94
CA ARG A 392 -0.37 23.58 -14.68
C ARG A 392 -1.08 24.49 -13.68
N ASN A 393 -1.77 25.52 -14.17
CA ASN A 393 -2.58 26.40 -13.31
C ASN A 393 -3.74 25.63 -12.67
N TYR A 394 -4.25 24.57 -13.32
CA TYR A 394 -5.28 23.70 -12.71
C TYR A 394 -4.68 22.84 -11.64
N GLY A 395 -3.56 22.19 -11.95
CA GLY A 395 -2.86 21.34 -10.99
C GLY A 395 -2.53 22.12 -9.73
N GLN A 396 -2.12 23.39 -9.86
CA GLN A 396 -1.91 24.30 -8.73
C GLN A 396 -3.20 24.65 -7.99
N THR A 397 -4.30 24.91 -8.71
CA THR A 397 -5.62 25.15 -8.12
C THR A 397 -6.11 23.95 -7.32
N SER A 398 -6.06 22.74 -7.89
CA SER A 398 -6.41 21.49 -7.23
C SER A 398 -5.48 21.19 -6.05
N GLU A 399 -4.18 21.52 -6.16
CA GLU A 399 -3.23 21.39 -5.05
C GLU A 399 -3.60 22.32 -3.89
N HIS A 400 -3.97 23.57 -4.17
CA HIS A 400 -4.40 24.50 -3.14
C HIS A 400 -5.75 24.08 -2.54
N TRP A 401 -6.69 23.54 -3.33
CA TRP A 401 -7.92 22.94 -2.80
C TRP A 401 -7.62 21.77 -1.85
N LEU A 402 -6.69 20.89 -2.22
CA LEU A 402 -6.24 19.78 -1.38
C LEU A 402 -5.58 20.29 -0.09
N GLN A 403 -4.67 21.26 -0.18
CA GLN A 403 -4.02 21.86 0.99
C GLN A 403 -5.03 22.51 1.94
N ARG A 404 -6.06 23.18 1.42
CA ARG A 404 -7.13 23.78 2.21
C ARG A 404 -8.03 22.74 2.85
N LEU A 405 -8.36 21.68 2.11
CA LEU A 405 -9.08 20.52 2.62
C LEU A 405 -8.32 19.87 3.78
N ASP A 406 -7.02 19.65 3.61
CA ASP A 406 -6.14 19.09 4.63
C ASP A 406 -6.02 20.02 5.86
N ALA A 407 -5.93 21.34 5.64
CA ALA A 407 -5.86 22.33 6.71
C ALA A 407 -7.19 22.48 7.48
N SER A 408 -8.32 22.25 6.80
CA SER A 408 -9.68 22.38 7.35
C SER A 408 -10.34 21.01 7.53
N LYS A 409 -9.53 19.96 7.76
CA LYS A 409 -9.97 18.56 7.72
C LYS A 409 -11.14 18.28 8.67
N ALA A 410 -11.11 18.88 9.86
CA ALA A 410 -12.18 18.80 10.86
C ALA A 410 -13.53 19.27 10.36
N ASP A 411 -13.58 20.53 9.95
CA ASP A 411 -14.80 21.14 9.44
C ASP A 411 -15.25 20.43 8.15
N SER A 412 -14.30 20.04 7.30
CA SER A 412 -14.57 19.34 6.05
C SER A 412 -15.19 17.97 6.29
N ILE A 413 -14.63 17.16 7.21
CA ILE A 413 -15.22 15.87 7.58
C ILE A 413 -16.58 16.08 8.23
N ALA A 414 -16.75 17.03 9.14
CA ALA A 414 -18.06 17.29 9.75
C ALA A 414 -19.15 17.63 8.71
N VAL A 415 -18.81 18.47 7.74
CA VAL A 415 -19.69 18.86 6.62
C VAL A 415 -20.00 17.66 5.71
N LEU A 416 -18.98 16.87 5.35
CA LEU A 416 -19.13 15.66 4.52
C LEU A 416 -19.91 14.55 5.23
N THR A 417 -19.68 14.33 6.53
CA THR A 417 -20.41 13.35 7.35
C THR A 417 -21.88 13.76 7.50
N LYS A 418 -22.16 15.06 7.66
CA LYS A 418 -23.55 15.58 7.67
C LYS A 418 -24.26 15.38 6.33
N ALA A 419 -23.55 15.57 5.22
CA ALA A 419 -24.08 15.31 3.87
C ALA A 419 -24.28 13.80 3.62
N ALA A 420 -23.32 12.96 4.03
CA ALA A 420 -23.37 11.51 3.90
C ALA A 420 -24.49 10.87 4.76
N GLY A 421 -24.75 11.41 5.95
CA GLY A 421 -25.88 11.00 6.80
C GLY A 421 -27.24 11.26 6.15
N ASN A 422 -27.37 12.34 5.37
CA ASN A 422 -28.59 12.62 4.59
C ASN A 422 -28.72 11.71 3.35
N LEU A 423 -27.61 11.35 2.70
CA LEU A 423 -27.58 10.38 1.60
C LEU A 423 -27.97 8.95 2.05
N LEU A 424 -27.60 8.56 3.28
CA LEU A 424 -28.03 7.30 3.90
C LEU A 424 -29.53 7.30 4.26
N HIS A 425 -30.08 8.44 4.69
CA HIS A 425 -31.53 8.56 4.94
C HIS A 425 -32.37 8.52 3.67
N ILE A 426 -31.89 9.07 2.54
CA ILE A 426 -32.61 9.04 1.26
C ILE A 426 -32.64 7.63 0.65
N LYS A 427 -31.64 6.77 0.94
CA LYS A 427 -31.65 5.35 0.52
C LYS A 427 -32.43 4.41 1.45
N MET A 428 -32.93 4.89 2.59
CA MET A 428 -33.60 4.07 3.62
C MET A 428 -35.07 4.42 3.87
N ASP A 429 -35.78 5.04 2.92
CA ASP A 429 -37.25 5.20 3.02
C ASP A 429 -37.98 4.10 2.23
N PRO A 430 -38.55 3.07 2.88
CA PRO A 430 -39.32 2.01 2.23
C PRO A 430 -40.81 2.35 2.33
N ALA A 431 -41.27 3.41 1.65
CA ALA A 431 -42.69 3.70 1.58
C ALA A 431 -43.08 4.56 0.35
N SER A 432 -43.35 3.90 -0.78
CA SER A 432 -44.36 4.36 -1.73
C SER A 432 -45.04 3.15 -2.39
N PRO A 433 -46.37 2.97 -2.23
CA PRO A 433 -47.08 1.78 -2.65
C PRO A 433 -47.69 1.87 -4.06
N ASN A 434 -47.73 0.71 -4.73
CA ASN A 434 -48.57 0.34 -5.89
C ASN A 434 -48.21 1.03 -7.23
N THR A 435 -48.13 0.32 -8.37
CA THR A 435 -49.12 -0.65 -8.89
C THR A 435 -48.49 -1.79 -9.70
N ALA A 436 -48.97 -3.00 -9.43
CA ALA A 436 -48.70 -4.24 -10.14
C ALA A 436 -49.42 -4.33 -11.50
N ALA A 437 -48.86 -5.13 -12.43
CA ALA A 437 -49.62 -6.09 -13.22
C ALA A 437 -48.71 -7.25 -13.74
N PRO A 438 -49.23 -8.48 -13.94
CA PRO A 438 -48.48 -9.74 -13.84
C PRO A 438 -48.46 -10.57 -15.13
N VAL A 439 -47.43 -11.41 -15.36
CA VAL A 439 -47.52 -12.54 -16.32
C VAL A 439 -46.68 -13.76 -15.84
N THR A 440 -47.39 -14.69 -15.22
CA THR A 440 -47.39 -16.18 -15.33
C THR A 440 -46.13 -16.97 -15.76
N ALA A 441 -45.72 -17.87 -14.86
CA ALA A 441 -45.68 -19.35 -14.93
C ALA A 441 -45.10 -20.13 -16.15
N GLU A 442 -44.48 -21.27 -15.78
CA GLU A 442 -43.96 -22.41 -16.58
C GLU A 442 -42.53 -22.20 -17.14
N GLN A 443 -41.52 -23.03 -16.86
CA GLN A 443 -41.50 -24.50 -16.92
C GLN A 443 -40.45 -25.15 -15.99
N GLU A 444 -40.89 -26.23 -15.32
CA GLU A 444 -40.07 -27.33 -14.80
C GLU A 444 -39.70 -28.33 -15.93
N HIS A 445 -38.69 -29.18 -15.65
CA HIS A 445 -38.30 -30.42 -16.36
C HIS A 445 -37.57 -30.21 -17.72
N VAL A 446 -36.40 -30.81 -17.97
CA VAL A 446 -36.13 -32.25 -17.99
C VAL A 446 -34.65 -32.55 -17.70
N ALA A 447 -34.41 -33.54 -16.85
CA ALA A 447 -33.14 -34.27 -16.76
C ALA A 447 -33.24 -35.62 -17.51
N LYS A 448 -32.06 -36.12 -17.96
CA LYS A 448 -31.67 -37.51 -18.28
C LYS A 448 -31.84 -38.05 -19.71
N MET A 449 -30.74 -38.64 -20.19
CA MET A 449 -30.50 -39.96 -20.83
C MET A 449 -29.37 -39.80 -21.89
N THR A 450 -28.37 -40.66 -22.15
CA THR A 450 -27.90 -42.00 -21.71
C THR A 450 -26.60 -42.30 -22.50
N HIS A 451 -25.65 -43.08 -21.93
CA HIS A 451 -24.87 -44.25 -22.49
C HIS A 451 -24.58 -44.34 -24.02
N GLU A 452 -23.50 -44.92 -24.60
CA GLU A 452 -22.37 -45.79 -24.22
C GLU A 452 -21.49 -46.06 -25.48
N SER A 453 -20.21 -46.43 -25.32
CA SER A 453 -19.36 -47.31 -26.19
C SER A 453 -19.12 -46.96 -27.69
N SER A 454 -18.09 -47.38 -28.44
CA SER A 454 -16.76 -47.99 -28.30
C SER A 454 -16.08 -48.03 -29.70
N ASP A 455 -14.77 -48.34 -29.71
CA ASP A 455 -13.92 -48.87 -30.82
C ASP A 455 -13.29 -47.92 -31.86
N MET A 456 -11.96 -47.92 -31.99
CA MET A 456 -11.22 -48.96 -32.75
C MET A 456 -9.68 -48.78 -32.68
N THR A 457 -9.00 -49.92 -32.56
CA THR A 457 -7.56 -50.24 -32.50
C THR A 457 -6.76 -50.01 -33.80
N LEU A 458 -5.43 -49.88 -33.68
CA LEU A 458 -4.47 -50.52 -34.59
C LEU A 458 -3.09 -50.70 -33.92
N ASP A 459 -2.58 -51.92 -34.06
CA ASP A 459 -1.41 -52.54 -33.42
C ASP A 459 -0.21 -52.64 -34.39
N PHE A 460 0.91 -53.23 -33.92
CA PHE A 460 2.15 -53.67 -34.62
C PHE A 460 3.33 -52.67 -34.62
N LEU A 461 4.55 -52.98 -34.14
CA LEU A 461 5.35 -54.21 -34.19
C LEU A 461 6.24 -54.42 -32.95
N SER A 462 6.32 -55.68 -32.52
CA SER A 462 7.31 -56.30 -31.64
C SER A 462 8.54 -56.82 -32.39
N VAL A 463 9.73 -56.79 -31.78
CA VAL A 463 10.81 -57.78 -32.02
C VAL A 463 11.45 -58.15 -30.68
N THR A 464 11.70 -59.45 -30.52
CA THR A 464 12.00 -60.22 -29.31
C THR A 464 13.49 -60.61 -29.16
N GLU A 465 13.89 -60.78 -27.90
CA GLU A 465 14.69 -61.89 -27.30
C GLU A 465 16.22 -62.12 -27.53
N ASN A 466 16.89 -62.24 -26.36
CA ASN A 466 17.78 -63.32 -25.85
C ASN A 466 19.34 -63.25 -25.85
N GLU A 467 19.84 -63.31 -24.60
CA GLU A 467 20.94 -64.11 -23.99
C GLU A 467 22.40 -64.05 -24.49
N HIS A 468 23.35 -63.76 -23.58
CA HIS A 468 24.52 -64.59 -23.17
C HIS A 468 25.54 -63.78 -22.32
N GLY A 469 25.95 -64.29 -21.15
CA GLY A 469 27.27 -63.98 -20.55
C GLY A 469 28.27 -65.12 -20.85
N PRO A 470 29.50 -65.19 -20.28
CA PRO A 470 30.29 -64.23 -19.48
C PRO A 470 31.77 -64.07 -19.98
N SER A 471 32.58 -63.27 -19.27
CA SER A 471 34.04 -63.46 -18.96
C SER A 471 34.98 -62.26 -19.20
N ASP A 472 35.57 -61.81 -18.09
CA ASP A 472 36.97 -61.43 -17.85
C ASP A 472 37.82 -60.71 -18.92
N LYS A 473 38.15 -59.46 -18.57
CA LYS A 473 39.43 -58.72 -18.62
C LYS A 473 39.03 -57.24 -18.43
N THR A 474 39.46 -56.47 -17.42
CA THR A 474 40.82 -56.34 -16.91
C THR A 474 40.74 -55.68 -15.53
N THR A 475 41.25 -56.36 -14.53
CA THR A 475 41.50 -55.85 -13.17
C THR A 475 42.75 -54.98 -13.21
N GLU A 476 42.64 -53.73 -13.66
CA GLU A 476 43.74 -52.76 -13.53
C GLU A 476 43.29 -51.31 -13.76
N GLU A 477 42.20 -50.88 -13.12
CA GLU A 477 41.88 -49.44 -12.99
C GLU A 477 41.02 -49.15 -11.74
N LEU A 478 41.18 -49.98 -10.70
CA LEU A 478 40.56 -49.80 -9.39
C LEU A 478 41.51 -49.01 -8.48
N GLY A 479 41.72 -47.72 -8.79
CA GLY A 479 42.59 -46.90 -7.95
C GLY A 479 42.90 -45.51 -8.48
N GLN A 480 41.88 -44.66 -8.69
CA GLN A 480 41.97 -43.19 -8.58
C GLN A 480 40.68 -42.52 -9.10
N SER A 481 39.77 -42.14 -8.20
CA SER A 481 38.90 -40.95 -8.29
C SER A 481 37.79 -40.96 -7.23
N LEU A 482 38.18 -41.10 -5.95
CA LEU A 482 37.40 -40.57 -4.83
C LEU A 482 38.18 -39.38 -4.28
N GLN A 483 38.04 -38.22 -4.91
CA GLN A 483 38.35 -36.96 -4.23
C GLN A 483 37.19 -36.68 -3.27
N VAL A 484 37.32 -37.20 -2.04
CA VAL A 484 36.62 -36.66 -0.88
C VAL A 484 36.99 -35.17 -0.80
N SER A 485 35.98 -34.30 -0.73
CA SER A 485 36.15 -32.87 -0.49
C SER A 485 37.08 -32.64 0.70
N SER A 486 38.15 -31.86 0.51
CA SER A 486 39.12 -31.52 1.56
C SER A 486 38.51 -30.81 2.78
N ASP A 487 37.31 -30.26 2.63
CA ASP A 487 36.62 -29.48 3.66
C ASP A 487 35.92 -30.36 4.71
N ASP A 488 35.41 -31.54 4.35
CA ASP A 488 34.78 -32.47 5.31
C ASP A 488 35.81 -33.08 6.27
N ALA A 489 37.04 -33.31 5.78
CA ALA A 489 38.15 -33.80 6.58
C ALA A 489 38.66 -32.78 7.62
N ALA A 490 38.45 -31.47 7.41
CA ALA A 490 38.89 -30.41 8.33
C ALA A 490 37.92 -30.17 9.50
N PHE A 491 36.62 -30.44 9.32
CA PHE A 491 35.62 -30.37 10.38
C PHE A 491 35.63 -31.59 11.32
N ASP A 492 36.07 -32.76 10.82
CA ASP A 492 36.25 -33.96 11.64
C ASP A 492 37.43 -33.84 12.64
N ASP A 493 38.34 -32.90 12.42
CA ASP A 493 39.49 -32.62 13.29
C ASP A 493 39.22 -31.48 14.31
N ALA A 494 37.96 -31.20 14.64
CA ALA A 494 37.60 -30.15 15.60
C ALA A 494 38.08 -30.48 17.04
N PRO A 495 38.62 -29.51 17.80
CA PRO A 495 39.14 -29.76 19.14
C PRO A 495 38.07 -30.18 20.17
N ASP A 496 36.79 -29.86 19.93
CA ASP A 496 35.63 -30.27 20.76
C ASP A 496 35.76 -29.97 22.28
N GLY A 497 36.60 -28.98 22.62
CA GLY A 497 36.91 -28.57 23.98
C GLY A 497 38.21 -27.75 24.10
N GLY A 498 38.62 -27.48 25.35
CA GLY A 498 39.77 -26.63 25.67
C GLY A 498 39.41 -25.16 25.88
N SER A 499 40.28 -24.42 26.59
CA SER A 499 40.02 -23.02 26.97
C SER A 499 39.80 -22.13 25.75
N ALA A 500 40.60 -22.29 24.69
CA ALA A 500 40.44 -21.52 23.45
C ALA A 500 39.08 -21.76 22.78
N ALA A 501 38.61 -23.02 22.70
CA ALA A 501 37.31 -23.36 22.11
C ALA A 501 36.15 -22.78 22.94
N TRP A 502 36.20 -22.89 24.27
CA TRP A 502 35.15 -22.32 25.12
C TRP A 502 35.16 -20.79 25.14
N LEU A 503 36.32 -20.15 24.98
CA LEU A 503 36.41 -18.69 24.82
C LEU A 503 35.72 -18.21 23.53
N THR A 504 35.71 -19.00 22.45
CA THR A 504 34.95 -18.63 21.24
C THR A 504 33.44 -18.69 21.48
N VAL A 505 32.96 -19.61 22.32
CA VAL A 505 31.55 -19.68 22.76
C VAL A 505 31.19 -18.47 23.62
N VAL A 506 32.06 -18.08 24.57
CA VAL A 506 31.88 -16.87 25.39
C VAL A 506 31.86 -15.62 24.50
N ALA A 507 32.74 -15.54 23.50
CA ALA A 507 32.73 -14.44 22.53
C ALA A 507 31.41 -14.37 21.75
N CYS A 508 30.92 -15.52 21.26
CA CYS A 508 29.62 -15.63 20.59
C CYS A 508 28.47 -15.18 21.52
N PHE A 509 28.50 -15.59 22.78
CA PHE A 509 27.53 -15.20 23.81
C PHE A 509 27.50 -13.69 24.02
N VAL A 510 28.65 -13.07 24.30
CA VAL A 510 28.76 -11.63 24.54
C VAL A 510 28.35 -10.83 23.30
N ALA A 511 28.72 -11.29 22.10
CA ALA A 511 28.25 -10.67 20.85
C ALA A 511 26.73 -10.67 20.77
N HIS A 512 26.07 -11.80 21.06
CA HIS A 512 24.60 -11.89 21.05
C HIS A 512 23.95 -10.99 22.10
N VAL A 513 24.54 -10.87 23.29
CA VAL A 513 24.04 -9.98 24.36
C VAL A 513 23.91 -8.55 23.86
N VAL A 514 24.95 -8.01 23.22
CA VAL A 514 24.98 -6.59 22.83
C VAL A 514 24.46 -6.31 21.42
N CYS A 515 24.40 -7.33 20.57
CA CYS A 515 23.82 -7.23 19.23
C CYS A 515 22.29 -7.29 19.29
N PHE A 516 21.70 -8.29 19.93
CA PHE A 516 20.24 -8.48 19.98
C PHE A 516 19.59 -7.91 21.24
N GLY A 517 20.37 -7.56 22.27
CA GLY A 517 19.84 -6.94 23.48
C GLY A 517 18.98 -5.70 23.20
N PRO A 518 19.51 -4.67 22.50
CA PRO A 518 18.74 -3.48 22.15
C PRO A 518 17.49 -3.78 21.27
N GLU A 519 17.60 -4.73 20.34
CA GLU A 519 16.50 -5.16 19.47
C GLU A 519 15.38 -5.83 20.27
N TYR A 520 15.70 -6.76 21.17
CA TYR A 520 14.73 -7.48 21.99
C TYR A 520 14.18 -6.64 23.16
N SER A 521 14.84 -5.54 23.50
CA SER A 521 14.32 -4.53 24.42
C SER A 521 13.60 -3.38 23.71
N TYR A 522 13.38 -3.45 22.39
CA TYR A 522 12.86 -2.32 21.61
C TYR A 522 11.46 -1.88 22.04
N GLY A 523 10.67 -2.73 22.70
CA GLY A 523 9.39 -2.34 23.30
C GLY A 523 9.52 -1.21 24.33
N VAL A 524 10.65 -1.09 25.03
CA VAL A 524 10.94 0.03 25.95
C VAL A 524 11.10 1.33 25.15
N PHE A 525 11.84 1.30 24.03
CA PHE A 525 11.98 2.45 23.14
C PHE A 525 10.66 2.81 22.45
N THR A 526 9.88 1.80 22.04
CA THR A 526 8.55 2.00 21.44
C THR A 526 7.66 2.80 22.38
N LYS A 527 7.58 2.38 23.65
CA LYS A 527 6.83 3.11 24.66
C LYS A 527 7.38 4.51 24.92
N TYR A 528 8.70 4.66 25.05
CA TYR A 528 9.32 5.97 25.24
C TYR A 528 9.00 6.94 24.08
N TYR A 529 9.09 6.49 22.83
CA TYR A 529 8.80 7.32 21.66
C TYR A 529 7.32 7.69 21.55
N LEU A 530 6.41 6.78 21.94
CA LEU A 530 4.99 7.07 22.03
C LEU A 530 4.71 8.16 23.09
N ASP A 531 5.31 8.05 24.28
CA ASP A 531 5.16 9.05 25.35
C ASP A 531 5.65 10.44 24.95
N GLN A 532 6.71 10.49 24.13
CA GLN A 532 7.26 11.75 23.63
C GLN A 532 6.49 12.35 22.44
N GLY A 533 5.45 11.63 21.96
CA GLY A 533 4.65 12.02 20.81
C GLY A 533 5.45 12.07 19.50
N LEU A 534 6.43 11.16 19.32
CA LEU A 534 7.27 11.15 18.12
C LEU A 534 6.52 10.74 16.84
N GLY A 535 5.43 10.00 16.97
CA GLY A 535 4.59 9.56 15.86
C GLY A 535 3.62 8.45 16.27
N SER A 536 2.92 7.91 15.28
CA SER A 536 2.04 6.75 15.48
C SER A 536 2.85 5.51 15.87
N ALA A 537 2.22 4.53 16.53
CA ALA A 537 2.89 3.28 16.88
C ALA A 537 3.34 2.51 15.63
N SER A 538 2.62 2.64 14.51
CA SER A 538 3.08 2.15 13.21
C SER A 538 4.41 2.79 12.79
N ALA A 539 4.50 4.13 12.81
CA ALA A 539 5.70 4.85 12.38
C ALA A 539 6.91 4.58 13.29
N ILE A 540 6.68 4.44 14.60
CA ILE A 540 7.73 4.09 15.57
C ILE A 540 8.22 2.66 15.38
N SER A 541 7.31 1.71 15.14
CA SER A 541 7.65 0.30 14.94
C SER A 541 8.54 0.06 13.72
N ILE A 542 8.48 0.94 12.71
CA ILE A 542 9.38 0.91 11.54
C ILE A 542 10.85 1.02 11.97
N VAL A 543 11.18 1.84 12.98
CA VAL A 543 12.56 2.03 13.42
C VAL A 543 13.13 0.71 13.96
N GLY A 544 12.40 0.03 14.86
CA GLY A 544 12.83 -1.27 15.37
C GLY A 544 12.84 -2.35 14.28
N GLY A 545 11.78 -2.41 13.47
CA GLY A 545 11.63 -3.41 12.41
C GLY A 545 12.68 -3.29 11.30
N LEU A 546 13.01 -2.07 10.88
CA LEU A 546 14.06 -1.79 9.90
C LEU A 546 15.44 -2.13 10.45
N GLY A 547 15.66 -2.00 11.76
CA GLY A 547 16.88 -2.44 12.42
C GLY A 547 17.08 -3.95 12.25
N ALA A 548 16.09 -4.74 12.69
CA ALA A 548 16.10 -6.19 12.55
C ALA A 548 16.18 -6.67 11.09
N ALA A 549 15.47 -6.01 10.17
CA ALA A 549 15.53 -6.33 8.75
C ALA A 549 16.90 -6.04 8.14
N SER A 550 17.54 -4.93 8.53
CA SER A 550 18.86 -4.54 8.05
C SER A 550 19.92 -5.58 8.43
N VAL A 551 19.84 -6.19 9.61
CA VAL A 551 20.76 -7.28 10.03
C VAL A 551 20.74 -8.43 9.02
N ASN A 552 19.53 -8.87 8.65
CA ASN A 552 19.35 -10.05 7.81
C ASN A 552 19.66 -9.77 6.33
N ILE A 553 19.23 -8.61 5.81
CA ILE A 553 19.51 -8.18 4.42
C ILE A 553 21.02 -8.03 4.20
N ILE A 554 21.72 -7.39 5.14
CA ILE A 554 23.17 -7.18 5.05
C ILE A 554 23.94 -8.49 5.33
N GLY A 555 23.33 -9.44 6.05
CA GLY A 555 23.91 -10.75 6.34
C GLY A 555 24.36 -11.53 5.10
N VAL A 556 23.57 -11.46 4.02
CA VAL A 556 23.89 -12.09 2.72
C VAL A 556 25.26 -11.63 2.20
N PHE A 557 25.55 -10.34 2.31
CA PHE A 557 26.82 -9.75 1.90
C PHE A 557 27.92 -9.94 2.94
N THR A 558 27.56 -9.95 4.23
CA THR A 558 28.49 -10.07 5.35
C THR A 558 29.31 -11.35 5.27
N THR A 559 28.69 -12.48 4.91
CA THR A 559 29.40 -13.76 4.76
C THR A 559 30.51 -13.69 3.69
N SER A 560 30.25 -13.01 2.58
CA SER A 560 31.25 -12.79 1.51
C SER A 560 32.35 -11.82 1.96
N LEU A 561 32.00 -10.79 2.71
CA LEU A 561 32.96 -9.82 3.24
C LEU A 561 33.87 -10.44 4.31
N MET A 562 33.35 -11.35 5.13
CA MET A 562 34.13 -12.12 6.11
C MET A 562 35.24 -12.94 5.44
N ALA A 563 34.95 -13.54 4.27
CA ALA A 563 35.95 -14.27 3.48
C ALA A 563 37.12 -13.37 3.03
N LYS A 564 36.84 -12.09 2.75
CA LYS A 564 37.85 -11.13 2.26
C LYS A 564 38.61 -10.41 3.38
N PHE A 565 37.92 -10.03 4.45
CA PHE A 565 38.46 -9.12 5.46
C PHE A 565 38.79 -9.81 6.80
N GLY A 566 38.34 -11.06 7.01
CA GLY A 566 38.49 -11.77 8.28
C GLY A 566 37.49 -11.34 9.35
N TYR A 567 37.30 -12.18 10.35
CA TYR A 567 36.23 -12.08 11.35
C TYR A 567 36.48 -10.93 12.32
N GLN A 568 37.72 -10.79 12.78
CA GLN A 568 38.11 -9.76 13.75
C GLN A 568 37.88 -8.34 13.23
N ARG A 569 38.28 -8.08 11.98
CA ARG A 569 38.10 -6.75 11.35
C ARG A 569 36.63 -6.43 11.15
N MET A 570 35.83 -7.43 10.74
CA MET A 570 34.38 -7.28 10.61
C MET A 570 33.73 -6.90 11.95
N ILE A 571 34.10 -7.56 13.05
CA ILE A 571 33.58 -7.23 14.38
C ILE A 571 33.97 -5.81 14.80
N ILE A 572 35.21 -5.37 14.55
CA ILE A 572 35.65 -3.99 14.90
C ILE A 572 34.83 -2.95 14.13
N VAL A 573 34.61 -3.15 12.83
CA VAL A 573 33.78 -2.25 12.01
C VAL A 573 32.34 -2.28 12.51
N GLY A 574 31.79 -3.47 12.77
CA GLY A 574 30.43 -3.64 13.30
C GLY A 574 30.22 -2.94 14.63
N ALA A 575 31.15 -3.12 15.58
CA ALA A 575 31.14 -2.45 16.87
C ALA A 575 31.15 -0.92 16.73
N THR A 576 31.98 -0.40 15.81
CA THR A 576 32.07 1.04 15.53
C THR A 576 30.75 1.57 14.99
N LEU A 577 30.12 0.86 14.04
CA LEU A 577 28.84 1.26 13.45
C LEU A 577 27.69 1.21 14.47
N ILE A 578 27.64 0.18 15.33
CA ILE A 578 26.67 0.10 16.45
C ILE A 578 26.84 1.31 17.38
N CYS A 579 28.08 1.60 17.79
CA CYS A 579 28.40 2.72 18.69
C CYS A 579 27.97 4.06 18.10
N LEU A 580 28.39 4.32 16.85
CA LEU A 580 28.00 5.52 16.12
C LEU A 580 26.48 5.57 15.92
N GLY A 581 25.81 4.42 15.75
CA GLY A 581 24.35 4.32 15.54
C GLY A 581 23.61 4.94 16.70
N PHE A 582 23.93 4.47 17.89
CA PHE A 582 23.34 5.00 19.11
C PHE A 582 23.81 6.42 19.46
N ILE A 583 25.10 6.76 19.25
CA ILE A 583 25.59 8.12 19.52
C ILE A 583 24.90 9.13 18.61
N LEU A 584 24.79 8.87 17.30
CA LEU A 584 24.11 9.77 16.37
C LEU A 584 22.60 9.84 16.66
N ALA A 585 21.98 8.71 17.03
CA ALA A 585 20.59 8.68 17.48
C ALA A 585 20.34 9.60 18.69
N SER A 586 21.32 9.78 19.57
CA SER A 586 21.23 10.72 20.72
C SER A 586 21.07 12.20 20.32
N PHE A 587 21.35 12.55 19.06
CA PHE A 587 21.22 13.91 18.52
C PHE A 587 20.03 14.09 17.58
N CYS A 588 19.23 13.04 17.34
CA CYS A 588 18.16 13.06 16.33
C CYS A 588 16.91 13.85 16.76
N GLY A 589 16.80 14.22 18.04
CA GLY A 589 15.62 14.90 18.57
C GLY A 589 14.34 14.11 18.30
N LYS A 590 13.29 14.77 17.79
CA LYS A 590 12.00 14.15 17.44
C LYS A 590 11.91 13.67 15.98
N SER A 591 13.02 13.55 15.26
CA SER A 591 13.00 13.14 13.85
C SER A 591 13.03 11.61 13.70
N LEU A 592 11.89 11.02 13.35
CA LEU A 592 11.78 9.57 13.06
C LEU A 592 12.69 9.14 11.91
N VAL A 593 12.84 9.96 10.86
CA VAL A 593 13.69 9.64 9.72
C VAL A 593 15.15 9.50 10.15
N LEU A 594 15.64 10.42 11.00
CA LEU A 594 17.01 10.33 11.50
C LEU A 594 17.20 9.13 12.43
N LEU A 595 16.18 8.76 13.23
CA LEU A 595 16.19 7.53 14.02
C LEU A 595 16.23 6.28 13.12
N CYS A 596 15.50 6.24 12.01
CA CYS A 596 15.61 5.17 11.02
C CYS A 596 17.02 5.06 10.43
N LEU A 597 17.68 6.18 10.11
CA LEU A 597 19.05 6.13 9.57
C LEU A 597 20.06 5.66 10.61
N THR A 598 19.91 6.06 11.87
CA THR A 598 20.91 5.86 12.93
C THR A 598 20.64 4.61 13.77
N GLN A 599 19.50 4.57 14.47
CA GLN A 599 19.10 3.48 15.36
C GLN A 599 18.58 2.25 14.61
N ALA A 600 18.15 2.38 13.35
CA ALA A 600 17.72 1.24 12.54
C ALA A 600 18.81 0.76 11.58
N ILE A 601 19.06 1.50 10.48
CA ILE A 601 19.92 1.03 9.40
C ILE A 601 21.38 0.92 9.85
N MET A 602 21.96 1.98 10.41
CA MET A 602 23.38 1.96 10.78
C MET A 602 23.67 0.97 11.91
N TYR A 603 22.80 0.92 12.92
CA TYR A 603 22.83 -0.12 13.95
C TYR A 603 22.70 -1.53 13.34
N GLY A 604 21.72 -1.79 12.48
CA GLY A 604 21.48 -3.11 11.89
C GLY A 604 22.62 -3.60 10.98
N VAL A 605 23.22 -2.70 10.20
CA VAL A 605 24.45 -2.99 9.43
C VAL A 605 25.60 -3.36 10.37
N GLY A 606 25.78 -2.58 11.44
CA GLY A 606 26.81 -2.84 12.45
C GLY A 606 26.61 -4.17 13.18
N VAL A 607 25.37 -4.48 13.55
CA VAL A 607 24.98 -5.77 14.12
C VAL A 607 25.28 -6.90 13.15
N SER A 608 24.92 -6.80 11.87
CA SER A 608 25.26 -7.82 10.88
C SER A 608 26.77 -8.13 10.88
N PHE A 609 27.61 -7.09 10.82
CA PHE A 609 29.05 -7.23 10.78
C PHE A 609 29.68 -7.81 12.04
N ALA A 610 29.05 -7.65 13.21
CA ALA A 610 29.51 -8.25 14.47
C ALA A 610 28.94 -9.66 14.70
N TYR A 611 27.66 -9.85 14.39
CA TYR A 611 26.89 -11.06 14.66
C TYR A 611 27.36 -12.26 13.84
N TYR A 612 27.41 -12.15 12.51
CA TYR A 612 27.72 -13.31 11.65
C TYR A 612 29.11 -13.92 11.90
N PRO A 613 30.19 -13.12 12.09
CA PRO A 613 31.49 -13.67 12.49
C PRO A 613 31.45 -14.38 13.84
N ALA A 614 30.79 -13.76 14.83
CA ALA A 614 30.69 -14.32 16.18
C ALA A 614 29.86 -15.62 16.20
N LEU A 615 28.80 -15.71 15.40
CA LEU A 615 27.98 -16.92 15.24
C LEU A 615 28.77 -18.06 14.56
N SER A 616 29.64 -17.71 13.61
CA SER A 616 30.34 -18.70 12.77
C SER A 616 31.50 -19.38 13.50
N ILE A 617 32.16 -18.69 14.44
CA ILE A 617 33.41 -19.18 15.03
C ILE A 617 33.27 -20.48 15.85
N PRO A 618 32.24 -20.70 16.70
CA PRO A 618 32.16 -21.93 17.48
C PRO A 618 32.02 -23.18 16.61
N ASN A 619 31.41 -23.05 15.41
CA ASN A 619 31.26 -24.17 14.47
C ASN A 619 32.60 -24.71 13.95
N GLN A 620 33.67 -23.90 13.98
CA GLN A 620 35.03 -24.34 13.59
C GLN A 620 35.77 -25.08 14.72
N TYR A 621 35.32 -24.89 15.97
CA TYR A 621 35.96 -25.44 17.17
C TYR A 621 35.22 -26.66 17.74
N PHE A 622 33.96 -26.86 17.35
CA PHE A 622 33.14 -27.96 17.83
C PHE A 622 32.49 -28.73 16.67
N SER A 623 32.65 -30.06 16.71
CA SER A 623 31.96 -31.01 15.85
C SER A 623 30.97 -31.83 16.68
N LYS A 624 31.46 -32.65 17.61
CA LYS A 624 30.63 -33.50 18.50
C LYS A 624 29.78 -32.70 19.48
N LYS A 625 30.29 -31.57 19.99
CA LYS A 625 29.56 -30.72 20.96
C LYS A 625 28.98 -29.44 20.34
N ARG A 626 28.87 -29.40 19.00
CA ARG A 626 28.43 -28.19 18.26
C ARG A 626 27.09 -27.66 18.74
N GLY A 627 26.10 -28.53 18.96
CA GLY A 627 24.77 -28.12 19.43
C GLY A 627 24.81 -27.41 20.79
N ILE A 628 25.59 -27.93 21.76
CA ILE A 628 25.75 -27.32 23.09
C ILE A 628 26.49 -25.98 22.98
N ALA A 629 27.59 -25.94 22.21
CA ALA A 629 28.38 -24.73 22.00
C ALA A 629 27.53 -23.61 21.36
N MET A 630 26.76 -23.93 20.32
CA MET A 630 25.87 -22.99 19.66
C MET A 630 24.70 -22.60 20.56
N GLY A 631 24.10 -23.53 21.29
CA GLY A 631 23.02 -23.25 22.23
C GLY A 631 23.44 -22.26 23.32
N ILE A 632 24.61 -22.47 23.94
CA ILE A 632 25.17 -21.54 24.92
C ILE A 632 25.45 -20.18 24.26
N GLY A 633 26.16 -20.14 23.13
CA GLY A 633 26.48 -18.88 22.45
C GLY A 633 25.24 -18.06 22.09
N VAL A 634 24.23 -18.70 21.50
CA VAL A 634 23.00 -18.05 21.04
C VAL A 634 22.08 -17.62 22.19
N ALA A 635 22.16 -18.28 23.36
CA ALA A 635 21.41 -17.90 24.56
C ALA A 635 21.74 -16.48 25.07
N GLY A 636 22.90 -15.92 24.66
CA GLY A 636 23.27 -14.54 24.97
C GLY A 636 22.23 -13.51 24.54
N SER A 637 21.46 -13.78 23.49
CA SER A 637 20.42 -12.85 23.01
C SER A 637 19.27 -12.66 24.01
N GLY A 638 18.81 -13.73 24.68
CA GLY A 638 17.80 -13.64 25.74
C GLY A 638 18.33 -12.91 26.98
N VAL A 639 19.59 -13.19 27.37
CA VAL A 639 20.27 -12.49 28.47
C VAL A 639 20.45 -10.99 28.15
N GLY A 640 20.81 -10.67 26.91
CA GLY A 640 20.85 -9.30 26.40
C GLY A 640 19.49 -8.62 26.50
N GLY A 641 18.42 -9.28 26.05
CA GLY A 641 17.06 -8.75 26.18
C GLY A 641 16.69 -8.41 27.63
N VAL A 642 17.08 -9.24 28.61
CA VAL A 642 16.90 -8.96 30.05
C VAL A 642 17.71 -7.74 30.50
N ILE A 643 19.01 -7.72 30.21
CA ILE A 643 19.93 -6.64 30.63
C ILE A 643 19.48 -5.30 30.05
N TYR A 644 19.19 -5.25 28.76
CA TYR A 644 18.80 -4.01 28.09
C TYR A 644 17.37 -3.58 28.44
N SER A 645 16.40 -4.49 28.64
CA SER A 645 15.05 -4.09 29.07
C SER A 645 15.06 -3.33 30.40
N LEU A 646 15.83 -3.83 31.38
CA LEU A 646 15.99 -3.17 32.68
C LEU A 646 16.91 -1.94 32.59
N GLY A 647 18.06 -2.11 31.95
CA GLY A 647 19.10 -1.09 31.85
C GLY A 647 18.62 0.13 31.09
N THR A 648 18.02 -0.04 29.92
CA THR A 648 17.47 1.06 29.12
C THR A 648 16.37 1.78 29.87
N GLN A 649 15.40 1.09 30.49
CA GLN A 649 14.34 1.77 31.25
C GLN A 649 14.90 2.58 32.43
N HIS A 650 15.87 2.02 33.16
CA HIS A 650 16.51 2.72 34.26
C HIS A 650 17.28 3.96 33.78
N LEU A 651 18.09 3.82 32.71
CA LEU A 651 18.84 4.93 32.13
C LEU A 651 17.91 6.03 31.60
N LEU A 652 16.80 5.68 30.95
CA LEU A 652 15.82 6.66 30.48
C LEU A 652 15.27 7.50 31.65
N ASN A 653 14.98 6.85 32.78
CA ASN A 653 14.46 7.52 33.97
C ASN A 653 15.51 8.37 34.69
N SER A 654 16.77 7.93 34.72
CA SER A 654 17.83 8.56 35.54
C SER A 654 18.65 9.62 34.81
N VAL A 655 18.98 9.40 33.53
CA VAL A 655 19.90 10.25 32.77
C VAL A 655 19.31 10.80 31.47
N GLY A 656 18.07 10.44 31.15
CA GLY A 656 17.37 10.87 29.93
C GLY A 656 17.80 10.11 28.67
N PHE A 657 17.13 10.41 27.56
CA PHE A 657 17.29 9.69 26.30
C PHE A 657 18.68 9.83 25.68
N GLU A 658 19.20 11.05 25.66
CA GLU A 658 20.47 11.35 24.98
C GLU A 658 21.62 10.56 25.60
N TRP A 659 21.70 10.53 26.94
CA TRP A 659 22.71 9.75 27.64
C TRP A 659 22.42 8.25 27.62
N THR A 660 21.16 7.83 27.64
CA THR A 660 20.79 6.41 27.48
C THR A 660 21.35 5.83 26.18
N MET A 661 21.15 6.54 25.07
CA MET A 661 21.64 6.10 23.76
C MET A 661 23.18 6.05 23.75
N ARG A 662 23.86 7.08 24.25
CA ARG A 662 25.34 7.10 24.31
C ARG A 662 25.91 5.97 25.15
N ILE A 663 25.36 5.73 26.34
CA ILE A 663 25.79 4.66 27.25
C ILE A 663 25.57 3.30 26.58
N THR A 664 24.42 3.08 25.95
CA THR A 664 24.09 1.85 25.20
C THR A 664 25.12 1.58 24.11
N GLY A 665 25.42 2.58 23.27
CA GLY A 665 26.39 2.45 22.18
C GLY A 665 27.81 2.17 22.66
N VAL A 666 28.28 2.92 23.66
CA VAL A 666 29.64 2.76 24.23
C VAL A 666 29.78 1.41 24.95
N PHE A 667 28.75 0.98 25.67
CA PHE A 667 28.74 -0.34 26.31
C PHE A 667 28.84 -1.46 25.29
N SER A 668 28.01 -1.43 24.23
CA SER A 668 28.09 -2.41 23.13
C SER A 668 29.46 -2.41 22.46
N PHE A 669 30.07 -1.24 22.25
CA PHE A 669 31.41 -1.10 21.68
C PHE A 669 32.49 -1.78 22.51
N ILE A 670 32.52 -1.51 23.82
CA ILE A 670 33.52 -2.07 24.74
C ILE A 670 33.39 -3.60 24.80
N CYS A 671 32.17 -4.10 24.93
CA CYS A 671 31.92 -5.54 24.96
C CYS A 671 32.36 -6.24 23.66
N LEU A 672 32.07 -5.65 22.49
CA LEU A 672 32.46 -6.23 21.21
C LEU A 672 33.98 -6.16 20.97
N LEU A 673 34.66 -5.09 21.39
CA LEU A 673 36.12 -5.03 21.30
C LEU A 673 36.80 -6.04 22.23
N ALA A 674 36.25 -6.25 23.43
CA ALA A 674 36.80 -7.21 24.39
C ALA A 674 36.80 -8.65 23.87
N ILE A 675 35.89 -9.01 22.96
CA ILE A 675 35.82 -10.37 22.41
C ILE A 675 36.70 -10.60 21.18
N VAL A 676 37.18 -9.54 20.51
CA VAL A 676 37.96 -9.65 19.26
C VAL A 676 39.14 -10.64 19.37
N PRO A 677 39.95 -10.65 20.45
CA PRO A 677 41.07 -11.59 20.56
C PRO A 677 40.65 -13.06 20.59
N PHE A 678 39.40 -13.36 20.98
CA PHE A 678 38.87 -14.71 21.12
C PHE A 678 38.13 -15.20 19.86
N VAL A 679 37.88 -14.32 18.88
CA VAL A 679 37.29 -14.69 17.59
C VAL A 679 38.39 -14.91 16.56
N LYS A 680 39.17 -15.98 16.75
CA LYS A 680 40.28 -16.35 15.86
C LYS A 680 39.85 -17.48 14.93
N GLU A 681 40.00 -17.28 13.63
CA GLU A 681 39.68 -18.32 12.64
C GLU A 681 40.64 -19.50 12.76
N ARG A 682 40.09 -20.72 12.78
CA ARG A 682 40.88 -21.96 12.66
C ARG A 682 40.92 -22.43 11.21
N ILE A 683 39.80 -22.26 10.52
CA ILE A 683 39.63 -22.58 9.10
C ILE A 683 39.44 -21.26 8.34
N PRO A 684 40.29 -20.94 7.35
CA PRO A 684 40.13 -19.75 6.55
C PRO A 684 38.74 -19.74 5.88
N PRO A 685 38.00 -18.62 5.92
CA PRO A 685 36.69 -18.56 5.29
C PRO A 685 36.78 -18.70 3.76
N THR A 686 36.26 -19.81 3.23
CA THR A 686 36.20 -20.06 1.78
C THR A 686 34.97 -19.38 1.16
N ALA A 687 35.15 -18.64 0.06
CA ALA A 687 34.09 -17.87 -0.60
C ALA A 687 33.03 -18.73 -1.33
N SER A 688 33.14 -20.07 -1.30
CA SER A 688 32.59 -20.96 -2.33
C SER A 688 31.19 -21.54 -2.05
N GLU A 689 30.60 -21.40 -0.87
CA GLU A 689 29.41 -22.20 -0.51
C GLU A 689 28.06 -21.44 -0.47
N THR A 690 28.00 -20.17 -0.88
CA THR A 690 26.80 -19.31 -0.71
C THR A 690 26.05 -18.99 -1.99
N LYS A 691 26.11 -19.83 -3.03
CA LYS A 691 25.16 -19.68 -4.15
C LYS A 691 23.80 -20.23 -3.73
N ALA A 692 22.84 -19.34 -3.52
CA ALA A 692 21.45 -19.70 -3.31
C ALA A 692 20.96 -20.55 -4.49
N ASP A 693 20.62 -21.80 -4.22
CA ASP A 693 20.10 -22.73 -5.22
C ASP A 693 18.58 -22.54 -5.34
N PHE A 694 18.15 -21.71 -6.29
CA PHE A 694 16.74 -21.43 -6.53
C PHE A 694 15.95 -22.64 -7.06
N THR A 695 16.60 -23.79 -7.35
CA THR A 695 15.85 -25.00 -7.72
C THR A 695 14.99 -25.55 -6.58
N VAL A 696 15.27 -25.17 -5.33
CA VAL A 696 14.48 -25.56 -4.13
C VAL A 696 13.01 -25.12 -4.20
N PHE A 697 12.70 -24.04 -4.93
CA PHE A 697 11.34 -23.56 -5.15
C PHE A 697 10.48 -24.53 -5.99
N LYS A 698 11.09 -25.51 -6.65
CA LYS A 698 10.36 -26.60 -7.33
C LYS A 698 9.81 -27.63 -6.33
N ASN A 699 10.33 -27.67 -5.10
CA ASN A 699 9.90 -28.61 -4.08
C ASN A 699 8.72 -28.06 -3.29
N ALA A 700 7.56 -28.69 -3.43
CA ALA A 700 6.35 -28.24 -2.76
C ALA A 700 6.45 -28.30 -1.22
N LYS A 701 7.20 -29.25 -0.64
CA LYS A 701 7.46 -29.29 0.82
C LYS A 701 8.22 -28.05 1.29
N PHE A 702 9.22 -27.63 0.50
CA PHE A 702 10.02 -26.45 0.79
C PHE A 702 9.16 -25.18 0.73
N ASN A 703 8.27 -25.08 -0.27
CA ASN A 703 7.35 -23.95 -0.38
C ASN A 703 6.36 -23.87 0.79
N MET A 704 5.91 -25.01 1.34
CA MET A 704 5.10 -25.01 2.56
C MET A 704 5.88 -24.49 3.77
N LEU A 705 7.15 -24.87 3.94
CA LEU A 705 8.00 -24.31 5.00
C LEU A 705 8.30 -22.82 4.78
N LEU A 706 8.42 -22.37 3.52
CA LEU A 706 8.58 -20.96 3.19
C LEU A 706 7.37 -20.14 3.62
N MET A 707 6.15 -20.63 3.35
CA MET A 707 4.93 -19.98 3.84
C MET A 707 4.82 -20.03 5.36
N CYS A 708 5.18 -21.15 5.98
CA CYS A 708 5.26 -21.29 7.43
C CYS A 708 6.11 -20.17 8.07
N ILE A 709 7.35 -19.98 7.60
CA ILE A 709 8.21 -18.94 8.17
C ILE A 709 7.74 -17.53 7.82
N LEU A 710 7.22 -17.30 6.61
CA LEU A 710 6.68 -16.00 6.21
C LEU A 710 5.61 -15.52 7.20
N PHE A 711 4.59 -16.33 7.43
CA PHE A 711 3.49 -15.97 8.34
C PHE A 711 3.94 -15.82 9.80
N PHE A 712 4.84 -16.70 10.26
CA PHE A 712 5.35 -16.61 11.63
C PHE A 712 6.15 -15.32 11.85
N CYS A 713 7.03 -14.97 10.92
CA CYS A 713 7.89 -13.78 11.03
C CYS A 713 7.10 -12.47 11.10
N PHE A 714 5.92 -12.37 10.47
CA PHE A 714 5.04 -11.19 10.63
C PHE A 714 4.45 -11.09 12.05
N SER A 715 4.25 -12.22 12.74
CA SER A 715 3.73 -12.22 14.12
C SER A 715 4.82 -12.07 15.18
N PHE A 716 6.06 -12.47 14.87
CA PHE A 716 7.11 -12.73 15.85
C PHE A 716 7.48 -11.54 16.76
N TYR A 717 7.64 -10.34 16.20
CA TYR A 717 8.09 -9.17 16.97
C TYR A 717 6.94 -8.44 17.67
N ILE A 718 5.69 -8.74 17.33
CA ILE A 718 4.52 -7.99 17.82
C ILE A 718 4.43 -8.05 19.35
N PRO A 719 4.47 -9.21 20.02
CA PRO A 719 4.37 -9.26 21.47
C PRO A 719 5.47 -8.44 22.14
N ALA A 720 6.74 -8.64 21.76
CA ALA A 720 7.86 -7.96 22.39
C ALA A 720 7.82 -6.42 22.24
N TYR A 721 7.34 -5.91 21.10
CA TYR A 721 7.30 -4.46 20.85
C TYR A 721 6.14 -3.77 21.57
N PHE A 722 4.99 -4.44 21.64
CA PHE A 722 3.76 -3.84 22.17
C PHE A 722 3.47 -4.21 23.63
N LEU A 723 4.16 -5.17 24.23
CA LEU A 723 3.89 -5.61 25.62
C LEU A 723 4.05 -4.49 26.66
N PRO A 724 5.14 -3.70 26.68
CA PRO A 724 5.28 -2.63 27.68
C PRO A 724 4.21 -1.55 27.51
N ASP A 725 3.94 -1.21 26.26
CA ASP A 725 2.96 -0.21 25.88
C ASP A 725 1.52 -0.66 26.20
N TYR A 726 1.16 -1.93 25.94
CA TYR A 726 -0.11 -2.53 26.38
C TYR A 726 -0.26 -2.45 27.90
N ALA A 727 0.80 -2.80 28.64
CA ALA A 727 0.73 -2.82 30.09
C ALA A 727 0.46 -1.42 30.67
N VAL A 728 1.16 -0.39 30.17
CA VAL A 728 0.95 0.99 30.63
C VAL A 728 -0.40 1.54 30.18
N THR A 729 -0.79 1.32 28.93
CA THR A 729 -2.01 1.93 28.37
C THR A 729 -3.29 1.23 28.85
N MET A 730 -3.29 -0.11 28.89
CA MET A 730 -4.49 -0.90 29.22
C MET A 730 -4.59 -1.24 30.71
N LEU A 731 -3.46 -1.48 31.38
CA LEU A 731 -3.44 -1.84 32.81
C LEU A 731 -3.01 -0.68 33.73
N GLN A 732 -2.63 0.47 33.16
CA GLN A 732 -2.26 1.68 33.92
C GLN A 732 -1.12 1.43 34.93
N ILE A 733 -0.19 0.54 34.59
CA ILE A 733 1.03 0.31 35.37
C ILE A 733 2.13 1.28 34.94
N ASP A 734 3.12 1.52 35.80
CA ASP A 734 4.25 2.40 35.48
C ASP A 734 5.23 1.76 34.48
N ASN A 735 6.03 2.60 33.82
CA ASN A 735 7.00 2.15 32.80
C ASN A 735 8.06 1.18 33.36
N THR A 736 8.43 1.27 34.65
CA THR A 736 9.40 0.35 35.27
C THR A 736 8.77 -1.02 35.50
N ALA A 737 7.53 -1.09 36.01
CA ALA A 737 6.80 -2.35 36.10
C ALA A 737 6.53 -2.97 34.71
N ALA A 738 6.29 -2.15 33.69
CA ALA A 738 6.11 -2.61 32.32
C ALA A 738 7.38 -3.22 31.70
N SER A 739 8.57 -2.69 32.03
CA SER A 739 9.83 -3.29 31.55
C SER A 739 10.10 -4.67 32.17
N TYR A 740 9.61 -4.94 33.39
CA TYR A 740 9.71 -6.27 34.00
C TYR A 740 8.93 -7.35 33.24
N LEU A 741 7.83 -7.00 32.57
CA LEU A 741 7.12 -7.92 31.67
C LEU A 741 8.00 -8.32 30.48
N LEU A 742 8.70 -7.36 29.86
CA LEU A 742 9.61 -7.63 28.76
C LEU A 742 10.86 -8.39 29.23
N THR A 743 11.30 -8.15 30.47
CA THR A 743 12.33 -8.97 31.13
C THR A 743 11.88 -10.41 31.31
N ALA A 744 10.64 -10.66 31.77
CA ALA A 744 10.11 -12.02 31.89
C ALA A 744 9.97 -12.70 30.53
N TYR A 745 9.53 -11.96 29.51
CA TYR A 745 9.51 -12.41 28.12
C TYR A 745 10.90 -12.87 27.68
N ASN A 746 11.88 -11.98 27.74
CA ASN A 746 13.25 -12.27 27.28
C ASN A 746 13.93 -13.37 28.12
N GLY A 747 13.71 -13.40 29.43
CA GLY A 747 14.21 -14.46 30.31
C GLY A 747 13.66 -15.83 29.95
N SER A 748 12.37 -15.92 29.64
CA SER A 748 11.73 -17.18 29.24
C SER A 748 12.26 -17.72 27.90
N THR A 749 12.70 -16.85 26.98
CA THR A 749 13.30 -17.27 25.69
C THR A 749 14.55 -18.14 25.88
N ILE A 750 15.33 -17.89 26.95
CA ILE A 750 16.55 -18.64 27.26
C ILE A 750 16.19 -20.11 27.51
N PHE A 751 15.16 -20.35 28.31
CA PHE A 751 14.68 -21.70 28.63
C PHE A 751 14.04 -22.37 27.41
N GLY A 752 13.32 -21.62 26.59
CA GLY A 752 12.75 -22.12 25.33
C GLY A 752 13.81 -22.67 24.38
N ARG A 753 14.90 -21.92 24.19
CA ARG A 753 16.02 -22.31 23.32
C ARG A 753 16.70 -23.59 23.77
N ILE A 754 16.89 -23.76 25.08
CA ILE A 754 17.62 -24.92 25.64
C ILE A 754 16.72 -26.16 25.69
N SER A 755 15.48 -26.02 26.15
CA SER A 755 14.61 -27.16 26.43
C SER A 755 14.01 -27.81 25.19
N ILE A 756 13.70 -27.04 24.14
CA ILE A 756 12.97 -27.58 22.98
C ILE A 756 13.75 -28.65 22.22
N GLY A 757 15.08 -28.55 22.18
CA GLY A 757 15.94 -29.56 21.54
C GLY A 757 15.81 -30.93 22.22
N PHE A 758 15.85 -30.96 23.56
CA PHE A 758 15.63 -32.19 24.32
C PHE A 758 14.22 -32.74 24.13
N ILE A 759 13.21 -31.87 24.08
CA ILE A 759 11.81 -32.29 23.86
C ILE A 759 11.64 -32.91 22.47
N ALA A 760 12.20 -32.28 21.45
CA ALA A 760 12.17 -32.76 20.07
C ALA A 760 12.84 -34.13 19.93
N ASP A 761 14.06 -34.29 20.46
CA ASP A 761 14.83 -35.51 20.29
C ASP A 761 14.31 -36.69 21.15
N LEU A 762 13.78 -36.43 22.36
CA LEU A 762 13.41 -37.50 23.30
C LEU A 762 11.92 -37.91 23.25
N PHE A 763 11.01 -36.98 22.94
CA PHE A 763 9.59 -37.19 23.21
C PHE A 763 8.67 -37.07 21.99
N VAL A 764 8.87 -36.09 21.11
CA VAL A 764 7.81 -35.67 20.16
C VAL A 764 8.25 -35.78 18.68
N GLY A 765 9.55 -35.70 18.37
CA GLY A 765 10.07 -35.56 17.00
C GLY A 765 10.25 -34.09 16.61
N ARG A 766 11.16 -33.82 15.66
CA ARG A 766 11.60 -32.46 15.31
C ARG A 766 10.52 -31.66 14.60
N VAL A 767 9.86 -32.26 13.62
CA VAL A 767 8.82 -31.56 12.83
C VAL A 767 7.57 -31.33 13.69
N ASN A 768 7.21 -32.31 14.53
CA ASN A 768 6.07 -32.20 15.44
C ASN A 768 6.32 -31.16 16.55
N SER A 769 7.55 -31.06 17.07
CA SER A 769 7.92 -30.01 18.02
C SER A 769 7.80 -28.62 17.43
N LEU A 770 8.22 -28.41 16.17
CA LEU A 770 8.01 -27.12 15.48
C LEU A 770 6.53 -26.75 15.41
N ILE A 771 5.68 -27.69 14.99
CA ILE A 771 4.22 -27.50 14.92
C ILE A 771 3.65 -27.16 16.30
N GLY A 772 4.03 -27.92 17.34
CA GLY A 772 3.57 -27.70 18.71
C GLY A 772 3.95 -26.33 19.24
N VAL A 773 5.17 -25.87 18.97
CA VAL A 773 5.66 -24.53 19.31
C VAL A 773 4.83 -23.45 18.60
N ILE A 774 4.56 -23.58 17.30
CA ILE A 774 3.75 -22.60 16.55
C ILE A 774 2.32 -22.53 17.09
N PHE A 775 1.67 -23.66 17.34
CA PHE A 775 0.33 -23.67 17.93
C PHE A 775 0.32 -23.12 19.36
N LEU A 776 1.34 -23.43 20.18
CA LEU A 776 1.46 -22.85 21.50
C LEU A 776 1.64 -21.33 21.44
N HIS A 777 2.38 -20.80 20.46
CA HIS A 777 2.49 -19.36 20.21
C HIS A 777 1.09 -18.77 19.91
N ALA A 778 0.39 -19.36 18.95
CA ALA A 778 -0.94 -18.91 18.53
C ALA A 778 -1.93 -18.92 19.69
N PHE A 779 -2.03 -20.03 20.43
CA PHE A 779 -2.95 -20.14 21.56
C PHE A 779 -2.54 -19.26 22.75
N SER A 780 -1.24 -18.97 22.93
CA SER A 780 -0.82 -18.01 23.94
C SER A 780 -1.40 -16.62 23.70
N THR A 781 -1.62 -16.21 22.44
CA THR A 781 -2.27 -14.92 22.14
C THR A 781 -3.71 -14.83 22.65
N LEU A 782 -4.42 -15.96 22.80
CA LEU A 782 -5.75 -15.97 23.43
C LEU A 782 -5.68 -15.56 24.91
N ILE A 783 -4.59 -15.89 25.60
CA ILE A 783 -4.35 -15.43 26.98
C ILE A 783 -4.20 -13.90 26.99
N TRP A 784 -3.52 -13.34 25.99
CA TRP A 784 -3.33 -11.89 25.86
C TRP A 784 -4.64 -11.15 25.66
N VAL A 785 -5.60 -11.70 24.89
CA VAL A 785 -6.94 -11.11 24.70
C VAL A 785 -7.65 -10.84 26.03
N PHE A 786 -7.50 -11.74 27.01
CA PHE A 786 -8.14 -11.66 28.32
C PHE A 786 -7.20 -11.12 29.42
N ALA A 787 -6.05 -10.55 29.05
CA ALA A 787 -5.07 -10.04 29.99
C ALA A 787 -5.49 -8.66 30.55
N TYR A 788 -6.48 -8.67 31.44
CA TYR A 788 -6.99 -7.48 32.15
C TYR A 788 -6.32 -7.24 33.51
N ASN A 789 -5.31 -8.03 33.86
CA ASN A 789 -4.55 -7.88 35.08
C ASN A 789 -3.11 -8.36 34.88
N LEU A 790 -2.23 -7.91 35.77
CA LEU A 790 -0.80 -8.11 35.65
C LEU A 790 -0.38 -9.61 35.70
N PRO A 791 -0.93 -10.47 36.59
CA PRO A 791 -0.60 -11.90 36.59
C PRO A 791 -0.90 -12.64 35.28
N VAL A 792 -2.06 -12.37 34.66
CA VAL A 792 -2.42 -12.97 33.36
C VAL A 792 -1.48 -12.49 32.27
N LEU A 793 -1.11 -11.20 32.27
CA LEU A 793 -0.16 -10.66 31.30
C LEU A 793 1.26 -11.23 31.46
N TYR A 794 1.72 -11.47 32.69
CA TYR A 794 2.97 -12.21 32.95
C TYR A 794 2.92 -13.65 32.46
N THR A 795 1.78 -14.31 32.65
CA THR A 795 1.57 -15.68 32.17
C THR A 795 1.70 -15.74 30.65
N PHE A 796 1.06 -14.80 29.94
CA PHE A 796 1.23 -14.64 28.50
C PHE A 796 2.70 -14.37 28.13
N SER A 797 3.34 -13.39 28.78
CA SER A 797 4.72 -12.98 28.51
C SER A 797 5.71 -14.15 28.59
N VAL A 798 5.61 -14.97 29.65
CA VAL A 798 6.50 -16.12 29.87
C VAL A 798 6.24 -17.23 28.85
N ILE A 799 4.98 -17.54 28.56
CA ILE A 799 4.66 -18.59 27.57
C ILE A 799 5.11 -18.14 26.18
N ASN A 800 4.78 -16.91 25.80
CA ASN A 800 5.11 -16.40 24.47
C ASN A 800 6.62 -16.27 24.28
N GLY A 801 7.35 -15.74 25.27
CA GLY A 801 8.81 -15.67 25.22
C GLY A 801 9.49 -17.04 25.16
N PHE A 802 9.02 -18.03 25.93
CA PHE A 802 9.51 -19.41 25.82
C PHE A 802 9.37 -19.95 24.40
N VAL A 803 8.20 -19.78 23.81
CA VAL A 803 7.89 -20.26 22.46
C VAL A 803 8.72 -19.55 21.38
N THR A 804 8.86 -18.24 21.49
CA THR A 804 9.72 -17.40 20.66
C THR A 804 11.17 -17.90 20.67
N GLY A 805 11.69 -18.26 21.85
CA GLY A 805 13.01 -18.87 21.97
C GLY A 805 13.10 -20.24 21.30
N ALA A 806 12.08 -21.08 21.48
CA ALA A 806 12.04 -22.44 20.95
C ALA A 806 11.97 -22.49 19.41
N TYR A 807 11.21 -21.58 18.79
CA TYR A 807 10.96 -21.57 17.34
C TYR A 807 12.25 -21.50 16.51
N TRP A 808 13.14 -20.56 16.82
CA TRP A 808 14.36 -20.32 16.04
C TRP A 808 15.36 -21.48 16.10
N VAL A 809 15.31 -22.28 17.16
CA VAL A 809 16.15 -23.49 17.30
C VAL A 809 15.62 -24.62 16.43
N MET A 810 14.30 -24.78 16.35
CA MET A 810 13.68 -25.90 15.63
C MET A 810 13.76 -25.76 14.11
N PHE A 811 13.77 -24.54 13.59
CA PHE A 811 13.59 -24.33 12.16
C PHE A 811 14.72 -24.92 11.28
N PRO A 812 16.03 -24.67 11.55
CA PRO A 812 17.12 -25.31 10.80
C PRO A 812 17.15 -26.83 10.96
N VAL A 813 16.78 -27.32 12.15
CA VAL A 813 16.74 -28.74 12.48
C VAL A 813 15.69 -29.47 11.64
N VAL A 814 14.49 -28.87 11.48
CA VAL A 814 13.43 -29.41 10.62
C VAL A 814 13.81 -29.40 9.15
N VAL A 815 14.48 -28.35 8.67
CA VAL A 815 14.96 -28.29 7.28
C VAL A 815 15.99 -29.41 7.02
N ALA A 816 16.93 -29.60 7.96
CA ALA A 816 17.91 -30.69 7.86
C ALA A 816 17.24 -32.08 7.85
N GLU A 817 16.21 -32.28 8.68
CA GLU A 817 15.44 -33.53 8.74
C GLU A 817 14.69 -33.82 7.42
N MET A 818 14.05 -32.78 6.84
CA MET A 818 13.16 -32.96 5.69
C MET A 818 13.85 -33.02 4.33
N PHE A 819 15.04 -32.41 4.22
CA PHE A 819 15.77 -32.24 2.95
C PHE A 819 17.23 -32.73 3.00
N GLY A 820 17.71 -33.16 4.17
CA GLY A 820 19.10 -33.52 4.38
C GLY A 820 19.98 -32.29 4.64
N VAL A 821 21.26 -32.56 4.94
CA VAL A 821 22.25 -31.52 5.25
C VAL A 821 22.93 -30.94 4.01
N SER A 822 22.84 -31.64 2.88
CA SER A 822 23.36 -31.18 1.60
C SER A 822 22.58 -29.94 1.14
N LYS A 823 23.26 -28.79 1.02
CA LYS A 823 22.68 -27.47 0.72
C LYS A 823 21.82 -26.83 1.83
N LEU A 824 21.90 -27.33 3.07
CA LEU A 824 21.14 -26.79 4.22
C LEU A 824 21.35 -25.28 4.41
N GLY A 825 22.59 -24.80 4.29
CA GLY A 825 22.91 -23.37 4.45
C GLY A 825 22.18 -22.47 3.45
N GLY A 826 22.12 -22.87 2.18
CA GLY A 826 21.39 -22.13 1.14
C GLY A 826 19.88 -22.12 1.37
N MET A 827 19.30 -23.25 1.79
CA MET A 827 17.87 -23.38 2.12
C MET A 827 17.49 -22.50 3.31
N VAL A 828 18.24 -22.60 4.41
CA VAL A 828 18.00 -21.80 5.63
C VAL A 828 18.17 -20.31 5.34
N GLY A 829 19.14 -19.92 4.52
CA GLY A 829 19.32 -18.52 4.10
C GLY A 829 18.12 -17.94 3.34
N ILE A 830 17.56 -18.69 2.37
CA ILE A 830 16.34 -18.27 1.65
C ILE A 830 15.17 -18.10 2.63
N LEU A 831 14.97 -19.09 3.51
CA LEU A 831 13.87 -19.07 4.47
C LEU A 831 14.00 -17.90 5.47
N TYR A 832 15.20 -17.64 5.99
CA TYR A 832 15.45 -16.56 6.95
C TYR A 832 15.38 -15.17 6.33
N THR A 833 15.50 -15.05 5.01
CA THR A 833 15.24 -13.77 4.32
C THR A 833 13.80 -13.30 4.54
N MET A 834 12.84 -14.21 4.75
CA MET A 834 11.45 -13.85 5.09
C MET A 834 11.35 -13.14 6.45
N ASN A 835 12.31 -13.37 7.36
CA ASN A 835 12.37 -12.66 8.63
C ASN A 835 12.54 -11.15 8.44
N SER A 836 13.30 -10.71 7.43
CA SER A 836 13.48 -9.28 7.15
C SER A 836 12.15 -8.59 6.85
N PHE A 837 11.31 -9.23 6.03
CA PHE A 837 10.00 -8.70 5.67
C PHE A 837 9.06 -8.70 6.87
N GLY A 838 9.00 -9.80 7.62
CA GLY A 838 8.16 -9.91 8.80
C GLY A 838 8.56 -8.95 9.91
N ALA A 839 9.86 -8.76 10.15
CA ALA A 839 10.39 -7.83 11.14
C ALA A 839 10.06 -6.38 10.81
N LEU A 840 10.15 -6.00 9.54
CA LEU A 840 9.85 -4.64 9.08
C LEU A 840 8.34 -4.35 9.08
N LEU A 841 7.55 -5.25 8.50
CA LEU A 841 6.14 -5.00 8.21
C LEU A 841 5.22 -5.43 9.34
N GLY A 842 5.50 -6.54 10.02
CA GLY A 842 4.65 -7.11 11.07
C GLY A 842 4.33 -6.12 12.19
N PRO A 843 5.34 -5.59 12.92
CA PRO A 843 5.15 -4.57 13.95
C PRO A 843 4.53 -3.28 13.43
N SER A 844 4.87 -2.85 12.22
CA SER A 844 4.35 -1.62 11.62
C SER A 844 2.84 -1.71 11.31
N ILE A 845 2.40 -2.89 10.84
CA ILE A 845 0.99 -3.21 10.61
C ILE A 845 0.26 -3.35 11.95
N ALA A 846 0.84 -4.06 12.91
CA ALA A 846 0.32 -4.15 14.27
C ALA A 846 0.17 -2.78 14.93
N GLY A 847 1.13 -1.87 14.72
CA GLY A 847 1.04 -0.50 15.19
C GLY A 847 -0.13 0.24 14.57
N ALA A 848 -0.39 0.04 13.27
CA ALA A 848 -1.58 0.62 12.62
C ALA A 848 -2.88 0.06 13.22
N PHE A 849 -2.96 -1.23 13.55
CA PHE A 849 -4.11 -1.77 14.26
C PHE A 849 -4.27 -1.16 15.66
N ARG A 850 -3.17 -1.04 16.40
CA ARG A 850 -3.17 -0.43 17.73
C ARG A 850 -3.73 0.99 17.68
N ASP A 851 -3.23 1.80 16.76
CA ASP A 851 -3.54 3.23 16.69
C ASP A 851 -4.99 3.50 16.27
N ASN A 852 -5.60 2.59 15.52
CA ASN A 852 -6.82 2.88 14.79
C ASN A 852 -8.02 1.98 15.13
N VAL A 853 -7.76 0.77 15.65
CA VAL A 853 -8.78 -0.22 16.00
C VAL A 853 -8.67 -0.62 17.48
N GLY A 854 -7.44 -0.64 18.00
CA GLY A 854 -7.12 -1.02 19.37
C GLY A 854 -6.45 -2.40 19.47
N TYR A 855 -6.02 -2.76 20.68
CA TYR A 855 -5.17 -3.93 20.91
C TYR A 855 -5.81 -5.26 20.58
N VAL A 856 -7.14 -5.40 20.65
CA VAL A 856 -7.78 -6.66 20.26
C VAL A 856 -7.45 -7.02 18.81
N ALA A 857 -7.45 -6.03 17.90
CA ALA A 857 -7.05 -6.25 16.51
C ALA A 857 -5.57 -6.63 16.39
N VAL A 858 -4.69 -6.01 17.17
CA VAL A 858 -3.26 -6.37 17.24
C VAL A 858 -3.06 -7.84 17.63
N ILE A 859 -3.77 -8.26 18.67
CA ILE A 859 -3.67 -9.60 19.24
C ILE A 859 -4.25 -10.64 18.26
N LEU A 860 -5.41 -10.36 17.66
CA LEU A 860 -6.04 -11.23 16.67
C LEU A 860 -5.19 -11.33 15.39
N PHE A 861 -4.58 -10.23 14.95
CA PHE A 861 -3.65 -10.24 13.83
C PHE A 861 -2.42 -11.11 14.13
N CYS A 862 -1.81 -10.93 15.30
CA CYS A 862 -0.68 -11.75 15.75
C CYS A 862 -1.05 -13.23 15.80
N GLY A 863 -2.14 -13.59 16.49
CA GLY A 863 -2.58 -14.98 16.65
C GLY A 863 -3.01 -15.62 15.33
N GLY A 864 -3.74 -14.88 14.49
CA GLY A 864 -4.21 -15.35 13.19
C GLY A 864 -3.08 -15.68 12.21
N LEU A 865 -2.07 -14.82 12.11
CA LEU A 865 -0.87 -15.08 11.31
C LEU A 865 -0.11 -16.30 11.84
N THR A 866 0.04 -16.43 13.16
CA THR A 866 0.68 -17.61 13.73
C THR A 866 -0.13 -18.89 13.46
N LEU A 867 -1.47 -18.86 13.51
CA LEU A 867 -2.31 -20.00 13.14
C LEU A 867 -2.13 -20.39 11.67
N ALA A 868 -2.08 -19.41 10.77
CA ALA A 868 -1.80 -19.65 9.35
C ALA A 868 -0.44 -20.33 9.17
N SER A 869 0.60 -19.88 9.88
CA SER A 869 1.90 -20.54 9.91
C SER A 869 1.80 -22.01 10.33
N GLY A 870 1.02 -22.30 11.38
CA GLY A 870 0.80 -23.66 11.89
C GLY A 870 0.12 -24.58 10.86
N VAL A 871 -0.84 -24.05 10.08
CA VAL A 871 -1.46 -24.79 8.97
C VAL A 871 -0.43 -25.17 7.91
N PHE A 872 0.44 -24.25 7.50
CA PHE A 872 1.50 -24.57 6.53
C PHE A 872 2.54 -25.55 7.10
N ALA A 873 2.87 -25.46 8.38
CA ALA A 873 3.72 -26.44 9.05
C ALA A 873 3.09 -27.85 9.05
N LEU A 874 1.78 -27.95 9.31
CA LEU A 874 1.03 -29.21 9.21
C LEU A 874 1.00 -29.76 7.79
N LEU A 875 0.79 -28.91 6.78
CA LEU A 875 0.84 -29.33 5.37
C LEU A 875 2.22 -29.85 5.00
N ALA A 876 3.29 -29.15 5.39
CA ALA A 876 4.67 -29.61 5.20
C ALA A 876 4.90 -30.98 5.88
N ARG A 877 4.37 -31.17 7.09
CA ARG A 877 4.43 -32.44 7.83
C ARG A 877 3.69 -33.57 7.11
N ILE A 878 2.46 -33.34 6.67
CA ILE A 878 1.63 -34.35 5.97
C ILE A 878 2.27 -34.76 4.65
N MET A 879 2.87 -33.80 3.94
CA MET A 879 3.61 -34.07 2.70
C MET A 879 4.93 -34.80 2.94
N PHE A 880 5.53 -34.64 4.12
CA PHE A 880 6.73 -35.38 4.49
C PHE A 880 6.41 -36.80 4.94
N ASP A 881 5.44 -36.96 5.84
CA ASP A 881 4.97 -38.24 6.34
C ASP A 881 3.51 -38.07 6.83
N ARG A 882 2.60 -38.95 6.40
CA ARG A 882 1.16 -38.80 6.69
C ARG A 882 0.80 -39.21 8.13
N THR A 883 1.69 -39.90 8.82
CA THR A 883 1.49 -40.40 10.18
C THR A 883 1.89 -39.33 11.19
N LEU A 884 0.94 -38.46 11.57
CA LEU A 884 1.19 -37.29 12.44
C LEU A 884 1.86 -37.63 13.79
N TRP A 885 1.51 -38.76 14.39
CA TRP A 885 2.05 -39.18 15.69
C TRP A 885 3.42 -39.85 15.62
N LYS A 886 3.93 -40.13 14.43
CA LYS A 886 5.27 -40.67 14.26
C LYS A 886 6.29 -39.60 14.64
N ARG A 887 7.29 -39.99 15.43
CA ARG A 887 8.42 -39.12 15.77
C ARG A 887 9.27 -38.95 14.53
N VAL A 888 9.23 -37.75 13.99
CA VAL A 888 9.92 -37.31 12.78
C VAL A 888 10.48 -35.93 13.08
#